data_AF-A0A9D9GH41-F1
#
_entry.id   AF-A0A9D9GH41-F1
#
_cell.length_a   1.000
_cell.length_b   1.000
_cell.length_c   1.000
_cell.angle_alpha   90.00
_cell.angle_beta   90.00
_cell.angle_gamma   90.00
#
_symmetry.space_group_name_H-M   'P 1'
#
loop_
_entity.id
_entity.type
_entity.pdbx_description
1 polymer ?
#
loop_
_entity_poly.entity_id
_entity_poly.type
_entity_poly.pdbx_seq_one_letter_code
_entity_poly.pdbx_strand_id
1 'polypeptide(L)'
;MLNVSYCSDKYQYTMGKSFYDSQMGEKRAIFNLFFRKAPDNNNWAVVCGVEEALEMIQGLGTMPEEFFEKFLPGEEYAEYRRYLANMRFTGNVYAMREGEIAFPSQPIITIEGPLIEAQVLETPLLCIMNHQMAIATKASRVTRATSKPVSEFGSRRAHGPWAATYGAKAAYIGGCANSSNILAAAHFGFPCTGTMAHSYVTSFGCSIHGEYQAFDTYIKTHPNEPLILLVDTYDTLHCGITNAIRAYKNNNIGDDYPYTYGIRLDSGDLAYLSTKCRKELDEAGLKNCKIFATNSLDEYIITDLERQGACIDSYGVGDAIATSKHNPCFGNVYKLVEIDNQPILKRSEDKAKLINPGFQITYRIIKNGAHKVDVTCLRGDKTAQLIEAGESVLLRSETDKSKYNTYNKGEYEAKALQIQMMKDGQMCYEFPHIDERRGYYLENLGRLNPTETRIINPHYYKVDISDELYDCKMELIDKIIADIEILKKSHKAGKSTLVIVDMLYDFIDGSLACQGGEEAVKATVEYMNIHPELNVLYVCDSHPADHCSFKENGGIWPPHCVQGSRGAEIHNAFYTDVLNHNIRPQKHNMFFKGTNPAKEQYSGYEAVNASGISIEDASTHDIIIAGIASEYCVMETAMDFVKRGFNVSIIVGALAYVDKAGHEKAIAEFRSKGINLLY
;
A
#
# COMPACT_ATOMS: atom_id res chain seq x y z
N MET A 1 -12.07 27.38 17.60
CA MET A 1 -11.89 25.95 17.30
C MET A 1 -10.68 25.78 16.38
N LEU A 2 -10.04 24.62 16.39
CA LEU A 2 -8.99 24.28 15.41
C LEU A 2 -9.65 24.19 14.02
N ASN A 3 -9.05 24.79 12.99
CA ASN A 3 -9.55 24.70 11.62
C ASN A 3 -9.03 23.42 10.95
N VAL A 4 -9.86 22.37 10.92
CA VAL A 4 -9.47 21.03 10.45
C VAL A 4 -9.18 20.97 8.95
N SER A 5 -9.73 21.89 8.15
CA SER A 5 -9.49 21.98 6.70
C SER A 5 -8.03 22.25 6.34
N TYR A 6 -7.26 22.79 7.29
CA TYR A 6 -5.84 23.10 7.12
C TYR A 6 -4.94 22.20 7.97
N CYS A 7 -5.48 21.10 8.53
CA CYS A 7 -4.69 20.02 9.12
C CYS A 7 -4.05 19.19 8.01
N SER A 8 -3.00 19.76 7.41
CA SER A 8 -2.42 19.26 6.17
C SER A 8 -0.90 19.34 6.19
N ASP A 9 -0.28 18.58 5.29
CA ASP A 9 1.15 18.65 5.07
C ASP A 9 1.51 19.84 4.18
N LYS A 10 2.65 20.48 4.45
CA LYS A 10 3.14 21.62 3.67
C LYS A 10 3.30 21.30 2.18
N TYR A 11 3.69 20.07 1.84
CA TYR A 11 3.94 19.68 0.45
C TYR A 11 2.69 19.75 -0.43
N GLN A 12 1.50 19.61 0.14
CA GLN A 12 0.23 19.77 -0.58
C GLN A 12 0.13 21.18 -1.19
N TYR A 13 0.52 22.19 -0.42
CA TYR A 13 0.47 23.58 -0.85
C TYR A 13 1.62 23.97 -1.78
N THR A 14 2.82 23.39 -1.60
CA THR A 14 3.95 23.64 -2.52
C THR A 14 3.73 22.98 -3.88
N MET A 15 3.12 21.78 -3.94
CA MET A 15 2.68 21.19 -5.20
C MET A 15 1.57 22.04 -5.86
N GLY A 16 0.63 22.55 -5.05
CA GLY A 16 -0.39 23.45 -5.54
C GLY A 16 0.17 24.72 -6.18
N LYS A 17 1.30 25.27 -5.67
CA LYS A 17 2.01 26.38 -6.32
C LYS A 17 2.51 25.98 -7.72
N SER A 18 3.08 24.79 -7.86
CA SER A 18 3.51 24.30 -9.17
C SER A 18 2.33 24.16 -10.14
N PHE A 19 1.17 23.68 -9.69
CA PHE A 19 -0.03 23.63 -10.52
C PHE A 19 -0.56 25.02 -10.88
N TYR A 20 -0.49 25.97 -9.95
CA TYR A 20 -0.89 27.36 -10.16
C TYR A 20 -0.02 28.03 -11.23
N ASP A 21 1.31 27.95 -11.08
CA ASP A 21 2.26 28.58 -12.01
C ASP A 21 2.27 27.93 -13.40
N SER A 22 2.06 26.62 -13.45
CA SER A 22 1.97 25.86 -14.71
C SER A 22 0.58 25.90 -15.36
N GLN A 23 -0.37 26.66 -14.80
CA GLN A 23 -1.75 26.76 -15.28
C GLN A 23 -2.47 25.41 -15.37
N MET A 24 -2.09 24.46 -14.51
CA MET A 24 -2.72 23.14 -14.39
C MET A 24 -3.85 23.12 -13.35
N GLY A 25 -3.97 24.18 -12.53
CA GLY A 25 -4.85 24.17 -11.36
C GLY A 25 -6.33 23.94 -11.65
N GLU A 26 -6.82 24.43 -12.78
CA GLU A 26 -8.23 24.34 -13.21
C GLU A 26 -8.57 23.03 -13.94
N LYS A 27 -7.58 22.15 -14.17
CA LYS A 27 -7.84 20.86 -14.82
C LYS A 27 -8.82 20.04 -13.99
N ARG A 28 -9.77 19.40 -14.66
CA ARG A 28 -10.75 18.53 -14.00
C ARG A 28 -10.01 17.27 -13.53
N ALA A 29 -9.97 17.05 -12.22
CA ALA A 29 -9.30 15.93 -11.60
C ALA A 29 -10.30 15.07 -10.82
N ILE A 30 -10.08 13.75 -10.84
CA ILE A 30 -10.83 12.80 -10.02
C ILE A 30 -9.88 12.06 -9.10
N PHE A 31 -10.16 12.12 -7.81
CA PHE A 31 -9.44 11.37 -6.79
C PHE A 31 -10.36 10.40 -6.06
N ASN A 32 -9.86 9.21 -5.79
CA ASN A 32 -10.54 8.21 -4.95
C ASN A 32 -9.80 8.04 -3.62
N LEU A 33 -10.57 8.11 -2.52
CA LEU A 33 -10.18 7.63 -1.20
C LEU A 33 -10.67 6.19 -1.03
N PHE A 34 -9.78 5.27 -0.75
CA PHE A 34 -10.08 3.85 -0.48
C PHE A 34 -9.03 3.25 0.44
N PHE A 35 -9.23 2.04 0.96
CA PHE A 35 -8.22 1.34 1.75
C PHE A 35 -7.70 0.08 1.07
N ARG A 36 -6.45 -0.30 1.38
CA ARG A 36 -5.84 -1.53 0.86
C ARG A 36 -6.05 -2.75 1.74
N LYS A 37 -6.10 -2.54 3.05
CA LYS A 37 -6.25 -3.60 4.04
C LYS A 37 -7.00 -3.05 5.25
N ALA A 38 -8.03 -3.77 5.69
CA ALA A 38 -8.73 -3.44 6.92
C ALA A 38 -7.91 -3.92 8.14
N PRO A 39 -8.11 -3.30 9.32
CA PRO A 39 -7.38 -3.64 10.53
C PRO A 39 -7.63 -5.09 10.98
N ASP A 40 -6.70 -5.63 11.77
CA ASP A 40 -6.83 -6.93 12.43
C ASP A 40 -7.13 -8.12 11.49
N ASN A 41 -6.59 -8.07 10.27
CA ASN A 41 -6.86 -9.04 9.19
C ASN A 41 -8.36 -9.22 8.90
N ASN A 42 -9.18 -8.19 9.16
CA ASN A 42 -10.57 -8.18 8.73
C ASN A 42 -10.63 -8.04 7.20
N ASN A 43 -11.63 -8.64 6.56
CA ASN A 43 -11.79 -8.57 5.10
C ASN A 43 -12.48 -7.28 4.64
N TRP A 44 -13.08 -6.53 5.56
CA TRP A 44 -13.90 -5.35 5.29
C TRP A 44 -13.79 -4.32 6.42
N ALA A 45 -14.34 -3.13 6.20
CA ALA A 45 -14.35 -2.04 7.17
C ALA A 45 -15.72 -1.37 7.24
N VAL A 46 -16.01 -0.71 8.35
CA VAL A 46 -17.22 0.10 8.52
C VAL A 46 -16.91 1.54 8.12
N VAL A 47 -17.68 2.10 7.18
CA VAL A 47 -17.54 3.49 6.75
C VAL A 47 -18.03 4.43 7.84
N CYS A 48 -17.19 5.37 8.27
CA CYS A 48 -17.50 6.42 9.24
C CYS A 48 -16.54 7.59 9.05
N GLY A 49 -17.00 8.82 9.28
CA GLY A 49 -16.23 10.06 9.13
C GLY A 49 -16.59 10.89 7.90
N VAL A 50 -17.60 10.48 7.14
CA VAL A 50 -17.98 11.14 5.87
C VAL A 50 -18.60 12.51 6.15
N GLU A 51 -19.39 12.63 7.22
CA GLU A 51 -19.98 13.92 7.62
C GLU A 51 -18.89 14.94 7.94
N GLU A 52 -17.94 14.59 8.81
CA GLU A 52 -16.84 15.49 9.17
C GLU A 52 -15.91 15.78 7.99
N ALA A 53 -15.74 14.83 7.07
CA ALA A 53 -14.98 15.04 5.84
C ALA A 53 -15.63 16.11 4.95
N LEU A 54 -16.96 16.10 4.82
CA LEU A 54 -17.67 17.12 4.03
C LEU A 54 -17.67 18.49 4.72
N GLU A 55 -17.89 18.54 6.04
CA GLU A 55 -17.76 19.78 6.82
C GLU A 55 -16.37 20.39 6.69
N MET A 56 -15.33 19.54 6.72
CA MET A 56 -13.95 19.94 6.48
C MET A 56 -13.76 20.54 5.09
N ILE A 57 -14.34 19.95 4.04
CA ILE A 57 -14.27 20.50 2.68
C ILE A 57 -14.93 21.89 2.61
N GLN A 58 -16.07 22.09 3.26
CA GLN A 58 -16.79 23.37 3.30
C GLN A 58 -15.98 24.48 4.02
N GLY A 59 -15.05 24.10 4.89
CA GLY A 59 -14.20 25.03 5.63
C GLY A 59 -13.05 25.65 4.81
N LEU A 60 -12.85 25.25 3.54
CA LEU A 60 -11.84 25.87 2.70
C LEU A 60 -12.10 27.38 2.48
N GLY A 61 -11.01 28.13 2.39
CA GLY A 61 -10.99 29.58 2.17
C GLY A 61 -11.44 30.43 3.37
N THR A 62 -11.45 29.85 4.56
CA THR A 62 -11.79 30.54 5.82
C THR A 62 -10.58 31.21 6.50
N MET A 63 -9.36 30.92 6.03
CA MET A 63 -8.12 31.45 6.59
C MET A 63 -7.59 32.62 5.74
N PRO A 64 -7.04 33.66 6.38
CA PRO A 64 -6.53 34.83 5.67
C PRO A 64 -5.11 34.58 5.13
N GLU A 65 -4.60 35.48 4.29
CA GLU A 65 -3.28 35.32 3.63
C GLU A 65 -2.12 35.15 4.62
N GLU A 66 -2.16 35.84 5.76
CA GLU A 66 -1.14 35.80 6.81
C GLU A 66 -1.03 34.41 7.47
N PHE A 67 -2.07 33.58 7.36
CA PHE A 67 -1.98 32.18 7.76
C PHE A 67 -1.04 31.40 6.85
N PHE A 68 -1.19 31.56 5.53
CA PHE A 68 -0.38 30.86 4.53
C PHE A 68 1.07 31.37 4.50
N GLU A 69 1.28 32.66 4.76
CA GLU A 69 2.61 33.25 4.82
C GLU A 69 3.54 32.58 5.86
N LYS A 70 2.97 32.08 6.96
CA LYS A 70 3.72 31.39 8.02
C LYS A 70 4.48 30.15 7.53
N PHE A 71 4.03 29.52 6.44
CA PHE A 71 4.67 28.32 5.89
C PHE A 71 5.02 28.42 4.40
N LEU A 72 4.51 29.44 3.70
CA LEU A 72 4.89 29.87 2.35
C LEU A 72 5.42 31.32 2.38
N PRO A 73 6.58 31.58 3.01
CA PRO A 73 7.18 32.90 3.05
C PRO A 73 7.76 33.30 1.68
N GLY A 74 7.90 34.59 1.43
CA GLY A 74 8.49 35.13 0.18
C GLY A 74 7.47 35.83 -0.72
N GLU A 75 7.94 36.81 -1.50
CA GLU A 75 7.11 37.58 -2.43
C GLU A 75 6.62 36.74 -3.61
N GLU A 76 7.37 35.72 -4.00
CA GLU A 76 7.02 34.79 -5.08
C GLU A 76 5.75 33.96 -4.80
N TYR A 77 5.32 33.89 -3.53
CA TYR A 77 4.07 33.25 -3.12
C TYR A 77 2.92 34.23 -2.92
N ALA A 78 3.12 35.55 -3.01
CA ALA A 78 2.09 36.54 -2.65
C ALA A 78 0.79 36.40 -3.44
N GLU A 79 0.87 36.17 -4.76
CA GLU A 79 -0.32 35.90 -5.59
C GLU A 79 -1.00 34.57 -5.24
N TYR A 80 -0.22 33.54 -4.97
CA TYR A 80 -0.76 32.23 -4.62
C TYR A 80 -1.39 32.22 -3.22
N ARG A 81 -0.87 33.00 -2.27
CA ARG A 81 -1.51 33.19 -0.95
C ARG A 81 -2.87 33.88 -1.10
N ARG A 82 -2.96 34.92 -1.93
CA ARG A 82 -4.23 35.56 -2.31
C ARG A 82 -5.22 34.56 -2.88
N TYR A 83 -4.76 33.69 -3.78
CA TYR A 83 -5.57 32.60 -4.32
C TYR A 83 -6.06 31.65 -3.21
N LEU A 84 -5.17 31.13 -2.37
CA LEU A 84 -5.52 30.17 -1.30
C LEU A 84 -6.49 30.73 -0.25
N ALA A 85 -6.37 32.02 0.08
CA ALA A 85 -7.28 32.68 1.01
C ALA A 85 -8.72 32.78 0.47
N ASN A 86 -8.88 32.83 -0.85
CA ASN A 86 -10.19 32.91 -1.50
C ASN A 86 -10.71 31.57 -2.03
N MET A 87 -9.84 30.55 -2.13
CA MET A 87 -10.17 29.23 -2.65
C MET A 87 -11.30 28.56 -1.87
N ARG A 88 -12.37 28.18 -2.58
CA ARG A 88 -13.46 27.32 -2.08
C ARG A 88 -13.45 26.03 -2.88
N PHE A 89 -13.96 24.95 -2.31
CA PHE A 89 -14.23 23.76 -3.12
C PHE A 89 -15.45 24.01 -4.01
N THR A 90 -15.32 23.78 -5.31
CA THR A 90 -16.34 24.02 -6.33
C THR A 90 -16.75 22.73 -7.06
N GLY A 91 -16.19 21.59 -6.66
CA GLY A 91 -16.41 20.30 -7.28
C GLY A 91 -17.58 19.49 -6.73
N ASN A 92 -17.63 18.22 -7.11
CA ASN A 92 -18.57 17.21 -6.62
C ASN A 92 -17.89 16.22 -5.67
N VAL A 93 -18.64 15.73 -4.70
CA VAL A 93 -18.22 14.64 -3.81
C VAL A 93 -19.24 13.52 -3.87
N TYR A 94 -18.78 12.31 -4.12
CA TYR A 94 -19.56 11.08 -4.06
C TYR A 94 -19.00 10.21 -2.94
N ALA A 95 -19.84 9.65 -2.08
CA ALA A 95 -19.35 8.83 -0.98
C ALA A 95 -20.30 7.69 -0.61
N MET A 96 -19.73 6.65 0.01
CA MET A 96 -20.52 5.65 0.73
C MET A 96 -21.19 6.28 1.96
N ARG A 97 -22.37 5.78 2.32
CA ARG A 97 -23.07 6.21 3.54
C ARG A 97 -22.32 5.74 4.79
N GLU A 98 -22.37 6.52 5.87
CA GLU A 98 -21.88 6.03 7.17
C GLU A 98 -22.66 4.79 7.62
N GLY A 99 -21.95 3.79 8.13
CA GLY A 99 -22.48 2.46 8.43
C GLY A 99 -22.45 1.48 7.25
N GLU A 100 -22.05 1.91 6.04
CA GLU A 100 -21.79 0.97 4.95
C GLU A 100 -20.61 0.04 5.28
N ILE A 101 -20.66 -1.20 4.76
CA ILE A 101 -19.53 -2.13 4.79
C ILE A 101 -18.75 -1.95 3.49
N ALA A 102 -17.51 -1.45 3.59
CA ALA A 102 -16.62 -1.28 2.46
C ALA A 102 -15.56 -2.39 2.42
N PHE A 103 -15.12 -2.73 1.23
CA PHE A 103 -14.05 -3.69 0.98
C PHE A 103 -12.80 -3.02 0.38
N PRO A 104 -11.62 -3.68 0.48
CA PRO A 104 -10.40 -3.14 -0.08
C PRO A 104 -10.52 -2.72 -1.55
N SER A 105 -9.81 -1.67 -1.93
CA SER A 105 -9.72 -1.13 -3.29
C SER A 105 -11.02 -0.58 -3.90
N GLN A 106 -12.11 -0.50 -3.13
CA GLN A 106 -13.34 0.19 -3.53
C GLN A 106 -13.28 1.67 -3.16
N PRO A 107 -13.67 2.60 -4.07
CA PRO A 107 -13.75 4.01 -3.73
C PRO A 107 -14.79 4.25 -2.62
N ILE A 108 -14.35 4.77 -1.48
CA ILE A 108 -15.25 5.16 -0.38
C ILE A 108 -15.70 6.60 -0.57
N ILE A 109 -14.77 7.49 -0.93
CA ILE A 109 -15.05 8.89 -1.30
C ILE A 109 -14.39 9.13 -2.65
N THR A 110 -15.14 9.72 -3.57
CA THR A 110 -14.66 10.21 -4.87
C THR A 110 -14.83 11.73 -4.90
N ILE A 111 -13.72 12.43 -5.11
CA ILE A 111 -13.66 13.88 -5.29
C ILE A 111 -13.49 14.16 -6.78
N GLU A 112 -14.38 14.96 -7.36
CA GLU A 112 -14.30 15.46 -8.73
C GLU A 112 -14.24 16.99 -8.66
N GLY A 113 -13.19 17.63 -9.17
CA GLY A 113 -13.10 19.10 -9.14
C GLY A 113 -11.80 19.63 -9.73
N PRO A 114 -11.55 20.95 -9.63
CA PRO A 114 -10.27 21.54 -10.02
C PRO A 114 -9.10 20.88 -9.28
N LEU A 115 -8.00 20.64 -9.99
CA LEU A 115 -6.84 19.89 -9.50
C LEU A 115 -6.28 20.43 -8.17
N ILE A 116 -6.11 21.76 -8.04
CA ILE A 116 -5.57 22.34 -6.79
C ILE A 116 -6.54 22.13 -5.63
N GLU A 117 -7.83 22.38 -5.85
CA GLU A 117 -8.85 22.21 -4.83
C GLU A 117 -8.93 20.76 -4.36
N ALA A 118 -8.93 19.79 -5.29
CA ALA A 118 -8.99 18.38 -4.97
C ALA A 118 -7.68 17.85 -4.32
N GLN A 119 -6.53 18.43 -4.66
CA GLN A 119 -5.22 18.00 -4.12
C GLN A 119 -5.07 18.36 -2.63
N VAL A 120 -5.45 19.58 -2.22
CA VAL A 120 -5.26 20.03 -0.83
C VAL A 120 -6.10 19.25 0.18
N LEU A 121 -7.14 18.55 -0.27
CA LEU A 121 -8.02 17.75 0.57
C LEU A 121 -7.40 16.42 1.04
N GLU A 122 -6.32 15.94 0.40
CA GLU A 122 -5.76 14.61 0.67
C GLU A 122 -5.47 14.36 2.16
N THR A 123 -4.62 15.19 2.76
CA THR A 123 -4.17 15.00 4.15
C THR A 123 -5.32 15.09 5.16
N PRO A 124 -6.16 16.15 5.18
CA PRO A 124 -7.24 16.24 6.16
C PRO A 124 -8.32 15.17 5.96
N LEU A 125 -8.66 14.79 4.71
CA LEU A 125 -9.57 13.67 4.45
C LEU A 125 -9.03 12.36 5.03
N LEU A 126 -7.76 12.05 4.76
CA LEU A 126 -7.12 10.85 5.27
C LEU A 126 -7.06 10.84 6.80
N CYS A 127 -6.81 11.99 7.44
CA CYS A 127 -6.77 12.10 8.90
C CYS A 127 -8.12 11.71 9.52
N ILE A 128 -9.22 12.29 9.01
CA ILE A 128 -10.57 12.04 9.50
C ILE A 128 -10.98 10.58 9.26
N MET A 129 -10.88 10.12 8.01
CA MET A 129 -11.37 8.81 7.59
C MET A 129 -10.55 7.67 8.19
N ASN A 130 -9.21 7.81 8.31
CA ASN A 130 -8.39 6.77 8.94
C ASN A 130 -8.78 6.54 10.40
N HIS A 131 -8.96 7.62 11.17
CA HIS A 131 -9.33 7.50 12.58
C HIS A 131 -10.72 6.87 12.71
N GLN A 132 -11.75 7.48 12.14
CA GLN A 132 -13.12 7.05 12.40
C GLN A 132 -13.43 5.66 11.83
N MET A 133 -12.92 5.30 10.64
CA MET A 133 -13.10 3.95 10.11
C MET A 133 -12.36 2.88 10.94
N ALA A 134 -11.18 3.20 11.50
CA ALA A 134 -10.47 2.26 12.39
C ALA A 134 -11.32 1.93 13.62
N ILE A 135 -11.84 2.96 14.29
CA ILE A 135 -12.62 2.81 15.52
C ILE A 135 -13.94 2.10 15.23
N ALA A 136 -14.66 2.49 14.17
CA ALA A 136 -15.92 1.84 13.79
C ALA A 136 -15.70 0.35 13.44
N THR A 137 -14.65 0.04 12.69
CA THR A 137 -14.31 -1.36 12.33
C THR A 137 -13.89 -2.16 13.56
N LYS A 138 -13.15 -1.56 14.50
CA LYS A 138 -12.77 -2.23 15.74
C LYS A 138 -13.97 -2.48 16.65
N ALA A 139 -14.84 -1.49 16.83
CA ALA A 139 -16.09 -1.65 17.58
C ALA A 139 -16.98 -2.74 16.96
N SER A 140 -17.03 -2.82 15.63
CA SER A 140 -17.72 -3.90 14.91
C SER A 140 -17.16 -5.28 15.23
N ARG A 141 -15.84 -5.43 15.33
CA ARG A 141 -15.22 -6.71 15.74
C ARG A 141 -15.57 -7.07 17.18
N VAL A 142 -15.46 -6.11 18.09
CA VAL A 142 -15.75 -6.31 19.52
C VAL A 142 -17.22 -6.68 19.75
N THR A 143 -18.14 -5.96 19.11
CA THR A 143 -19.59 -6.19 19.26
C THR A 143 -20.05 -7.50 18.62
N ARG A 144 -19.35 -8.02 17.60
CA ARG A 144 -19.61 -9.36 17.03
C ARG A 144 -19.11 -10.51 17.89
N ALA A 145 -18.28 -10.24 18.90
CA ALA A 145 -17.76 -11.29 19.79
C ALA A 145 -18.82 -11.81 20.77
N THR A 146 -19.94 -11.10 20.93
CA THR A 146 -21.02 -11.43 21.86
C THR A 146 -22.38 -10.96 21.31
N SER A 147 -23.47 -11.49 21.86
CA SER A 147 -24.83 -10.95 21.63
C SER A 147 -25.22 -9.90 22.68
N LYS A 148 -24.38 -9.71 23.70
CA LYS A 148 -24.64 -8.83 24.84
C LYS A 148 -24.24 -7.38 24.54
N PRO A 149 -24.84 -6.38 25.20
CA PRO A 149 -24.48 -4.98 24.99
C PRO A 149 -23.01 -4.70 25.30
N VAL A 150 -22.38 -3.93 24.42
CA VAL A 150 -21.00 -3.41 24.58
C VAL A 150 -21.04 -1.89 24.68
N SER A 151 -20.33 -1.34 25.67
CA SER A 151 -20.18 0.09 25.93
C SER A 151 -18.77 0.58 25.60
N GLU A 152 -18.65 1.72 24.90
CA GLU A 152 -17.35 2.35 24.63
C GLU A 152 -16.88 3.22 25.81
N PHE A 153 -15.81 2.80 26.49
CA PHE A 153 -15.30 3.37 27.77
C PHE A 153 -13.87 3.94 27.64
N GLY A 154 -13.40 4.21 26.43
CA GLY A 154 -12.00 4.42 26.10
C GLY A 154 -11.55 5.88 26.07
N SER A 155 -12.42 6.85 26.37
CA SER A 155 -12.11 8.29 26.31
C SER A 155 -10.80 8.70 27.00
N ARG A 156 -10.44 8.07 28.13
CA ARG A 156 -9.20 8.36 28.89
C ARG A 156 -7.92 7.82 28.25
N ARG A 157 -8.04 7.00 27.20
CA ARG A 157 -6.93 6.39 26.46
C ARG A 157 -6.86 6.87 25.01
N ALA A 158 -7.93 7.48 24.51
CA ALA A 158 -7.97 8.08 23.18
C ALA A 158 -6.86 9.13 23.01
N HIS A 159 -6.39 9.30 21.77
CA HIS A 159 -5.29 10.20 21.43
C HIS A 159 -5.73 11.68 21.32
N GLY A 160 -6.36 12.19 22.38
CA GLY A 160 -6.84 13.56 22.50
C GLY A 160 -8.37 13.70 22.43
N PRO A 161 -8.91 14.89 22.75
CA PRO A 161 -10.36 15.10 22.85
C PRO A 161 -11.13 14.86 21.55
N TRP A 162 -10.55 15.22 20.40
CA TRP A 162 -11.16 14.97 19.08
C TRP A 162 -11.28 13.46 18.83
N ALA A 163 -10.19 12.71 19.05
CA ALA A 163 -10.19 11.26 18.93
C ALA A 163 -11.19 10.60 19.89
N ALA A 164 -11.28 11.07 21.14
CA ALA A 164 -12.25 10.56 22.10
C ALA A 164 -13.71 10.79 21.64
N THR A 165 -14.00 11.98 21.11
CA THR A 165 -15.38 12.39 20.78
C THR A 165 -15.88 11.71 19.50
N TYR A 166 -15.13 11.84 18.40
CA TYR A 166 -15.49 11.21 17.14
C TYR A 166 -15.25 9.69 17.15
N GLY A 167 -14.32 9.21 17.99
CA GLY A 167 -14.13 7.78 18.24
C GLY A 167 -15.35 7.16 18.92
N ALA A 168 -15.95 7.83 19.90
CA ALA A 168 -17.20 7.37 20.53
C ALA A 168 -18.37 7.31 19.52
N LYS A 169 -18.50 8.32 18.64
CA LYS A 169 -19.46 8.29 17.51
C LYS A 169 -19.23 7.07 16.62
N ALA A 170 -18.00 6.89 16.18
CA ALA A 170 -17.61 5.78 15.31
C ALA A 170 -17.86 4.42 15.97
N ALA A 171 -17.57 4.29 17.26
CA ALA A 171 -17.82 3.06 18.01
C ALA A 171 -19.31 2.75 18.14
N TYR A 172 -20.16 3.77 18.31
CA TYR A 172 -21.61 3.62 18.32
C TYR A 172 -22.14 3.14 16.97
N ILE A 173 -21.75 3.80 15.87
CA ILE A 173 -22.10 3.35 14.50
C ILE A 173 -21.60 1.92 14.26
N GLY A 174 -20.38 1.60 14.73
CA GLY A 174 -19.78 0.27 14.66
C GLY A 174 -20.45 -0.80 15.53
N GLY A 175 -21.51 -0.48 16.28
CA GLY A 175 -22.37 -1.45 16.95
C GLY A 175 -22.46 -1.30 18.48
N CYS A 176 -21.62 -0.48 19.12
CA CYS A 176 -21.69 -0.27 20.57
C CYS A 176 -23.08 0.25 20.96
N ALA A 177 -23.58 -0.18 22.11
CA ALA A 177 -24.91 0.18 22.61
C ALA A 177 -24.96 1.60 23.19
N ASN A 178 -23.83 2.11 23.66
CA ASN A 178 -23.67 3.43 24.29
C ASN A 178 -22.17 3.75 24.48
N SER A 179 -21.86 4.93 24.98
CA SER A 179 -20.50 5.35 25.35
C SER A 179 -20.49 6.07 26.71
N SER A 180 -19.33 6.11 27.37
CA SER A 180 -19.11 6.97 28.54
C SER A 180 -18.76 8.42 28.19
N ASN A 181 -18.59 8.75 26.90
CA ASN A 181 -18.19 10.09 26.46
C ASN A 181 -19.38 11.04 26.45
N ILE A 182 -19.46 11.90 27.47
CA ILE A 182 -20.54 12.89 27.64
C ILE A 182 -20.63 13.89 26.48
N LEU A 183 -19.49 14.31 25.91
CA LEU A 183 -19.46 15.31 24.84
C LEU A 183 -20.00 14.71 23.55
N ALA A 184 -19.59 13.47 23.25
CA ALA A 184 -20.06 12.78 22.06
C ALA A 184 -21.56 12.45 22.17
N ALA A 185 -22.02 11.96 23.32
CA ALA A 185 -23.45 11.69 23.53
C ALA A 185 -24.30 12.96 23.42
N ALA A 186 -23.85 14.07 24.02
CA ALA A 186 -24.56 15.35 23.92
C ALA A 186 -24.57 15.92 22.49
N HIS A 187 -23.49 15.72 21.73
CA HIS A 187 -23.38 16.25 20.38
C HIS A 187 -24.12 15.41 19.33
N PHE A 188 -24.07 14.08 19.44
CA PHE A 188 -24.61 13.16 18.43
C PHE A 188 -25.92 12.49 18.84
N GLY A 189 -26.37 12.61 20.10
CA GLY A 189 -27.69 12.15 20.55
C GLY A 189 -27.81 10.66 20.87
N PHE A 190 -26.71 9.90 20.97
CA PHE A 190 -26.76 8.49 21.40
C PHE A 190 -26.71 8.34 22.94
N PRO A 191 -27.13 7.19 23.50
CA PRO A 191 -27.16 7.01 24.95
C PRO A 191 -25.76 7.10 25.59
N CYS A 192 -25.68 7.85 26.71
CA CYS A 192 -24.51 7.90 27.56
C CYS A 192 -24.69 6.96 28.77
N THR A 193 -23.64 6.26 29.18
CA THR A 193 -23.67 5.45 30.41
C THR A 193 -22.46 5.71 31.29
N GLY A 194 -22.65 5.52 32.58
CA GLY A 194 -21.64 5.68 33.62
C GLY A 194 -21.98 4.80 34.81
N THR A 195 -20.96 4.52 35.62
CA THR A 195 -21.09 3.80 36.89
C THR A 195 -20.25 4.55 37.92
N MET A 196 -19.71 3.88 38.94
CA MET A 196 -18.73 4.47 39.86
C MET A 196 -17.28 4.09 39.55
N ALA A 197 -16.32 4.86 40.06
CA ALA A 197 -14.89 4.58 39.95
C ALA A 197 -14.32 4.15 41.31
N HIS A 198 -13.18 3.46 41.32
CA HIS A 198 -12.50 3.10 42.57
C HIS A 198 -12.18 4.32 43.44
N SER A 199 -11.89 5.48 42.84
CA SER A 199 -11.66 6.73 43.58
C SER A 199 -12.88 7.20 44.39
N TYR A 200 -14.09 6.89 43.95
CA TYR A 200 -15.30 7.16 44.72
C TYR A 200 -15.35 6.24 45.95
N VAL A 201 -15.15 4.93 45.77
CA VAL A 201 -15.16 3.95 46.87
C VAL A 201 -14.07 4.28 47.90
N THR A 202 -12.84 4.54 47.45
CA THR A 202 -11.72 4.84 48.35
C THR A 202 -11.81 6.21 49.03
N SER A 203 -12.69 7.12 48.56
CA SER A 203 -12.96 8.38 49.25
C SER A 203 -13.66 8.20 50.61
N PHE A 204 -14.29 7.03 50.84
CA PHE A 204 -14.87 6.63 52.12
C PHE A 204 -13.85 5.91 53.03
N GLY A 205 -12.57 5.95 52.67
CA GLY A 205 -11.47 5.36 53.44
C GLY A 205 -11.15 3.92 53.06
N CYS A 206 -9.98 3.44 53.46
CA CYS A 206 -9.48 2.10 53.14
C CYS A 206 -10.01 1.03 54.11
N SER A 207 -11.29 0.69 54.00
CA SER A 207 -11.90 -0.34 54.85
C SER A 207 -13.13 -0.99 54.22
N ILE A 208 -13.43 -2.23 54.63
CA ILE A 208 -14.66 -2.95 54.23
C ILE A 208 -15.93 -2.17 54.63
N HIS A 209 -15.89 -1.47 55.78
CA HIS A 209 -17.01 -0.62 56.20
C HIS A 209 -17.18 0.61 55.29
N GLY A 210 -16.07 1.24 54.92
CA GLY A 210 -16.05 2.37 53.98
C GLY A 210 -16.60 2.00 52.60
N GLU A 211 -16.27 0.80 52.10
CA GLU A 211 -16.85 0.27 50.85
C GLU A 211 -18.37 0.15 50.92
N TYR A 212 -18.91 -0.44 51.99
CA TYR A 212 -20.35 -0.51 52.22
C TYR A 212 -20.98 0.90 52.30
N GLN A 213 -20.35 1.83 53.03
CA GLN A 213 -20.82 3.22 53.14
C GLN A 213 -20.86 3.90 51.77
N ALA A 214 -19.86 3.67 50.92
CA ALA A 214 -19.85 4.19 49.55
C ALA A 214 -21.03 3.66 48.74
N PHE A 215 -21.29 2.35 48.78
CA PHE A 215 -22.42 1.75 48.07
C PHE A 215 -23.78 2.23 48.57
N ASP A 216 -23.99 2.23 49.89
CA ASP A 216 -25.22 2.71 50.53
C ASP A 216 -25.46 4.19 50.21
N THR A 217 -24.42 5.02 50.25
CA THR A 217 -24.50 6.43 49.87
C THR A 217 -24.86 6.59 48.41
N TYR A 218 -24.20 5.85 47.50
CA TYR A 218 -24.45 5.94 46.06
C TYR A 218 -25.91 5.63 45.72
N ILE A 219 -26.48 4.57 46.29
CA ILE A 219 -27.89 4.21 46.08
C ILE A 219 -28.81 5.33 46.58
N LYS A 220 -28.56 5.88 47.77
CA LYS A 220 -29.41 6.93 48.37
C LYS A 220 -29.38 8.26 47.63
N THR A 221 -28.24 8.61 47.04
CA THR A 221 -28.07 9.89 46.32
C THR A 221 -28.54 9.82 44.87
N HIS A 222 -28.75 8.62 44.33
CA HIS A 222 -29.15 8.36 42.95
C HIS A 222 -30.46 7.56 42.87
N PRO A 223 -31.57 8.07 43.44
CA PRO A 223 -32.84 7.39 43.36
C PRO A 223 -33.38 7.43 41.92
N ASN A 224 -33.99 6.33 41.48
CA ASN A 224 -34.69 6.23 40.18
C ASN A 224 -33.77 6.37 38.95
N GLU A 225 -32.55 5.87 39.04
CA GLU A 225 -31.63 5.75 37.91
C GLU A 225 -30.89 4.40 37.94
N PRO A 226 -30.13 4.04 36.88
CA PRO A 226 -29.33 2.83 36.88
C PRO A 226 -28.28 2.80 38.01
N LEU A 227 -28.25 1.72 38.80
CA LEU A 227 -27.36 1.54 39.95
C LEU A 227 -26.37 0.40 39.70
N ILE A 228 -25.10 0.70 39.41
CA ILE A 228 -24.09 -0.35 39.19
C ILE A 228 -22.91 -0.12 40.14
N LEU A 229 -22.72 -1.05 41.07
CA LEU A 229 -21.74 -0.95 42.15
C LEU A 229 -20.42 -1.65 41.77
N LEU A 230 -19.28 -0.99 41.98
CA LEU A 230 -17.96 -1.53 41.69
C LEU A 230 -17.43 -2.37 42.84
N VAL A 231 -17.46 -3.69 42.71
CA VAL A 231 -17.28 -4.63 43.83
C VAL A 231 -15.85 -5.13 44.04
N ASP A 232 -14.90 -4.74 43.21
CA ASP A 232 -13.53 -5.27 43.24
C ASP A 232 -12.49 -4.25 43.73
N THR A 233 -12.89 -3.32 44.60
CA THR A 233 -11.96 -2.34 45.17
C THR A 233 -10.99 -2.97 46.17
N TYR A 234 -11.47 -3.90 47.02
CA TYR A 234 -10.64 -4.60 48.00
C TYR A 234 -10.60 -6.11 47.74
N ASP A 235 -11.75 -6.78 47.77
CA ASP A 235 -11.90 -8.20 47.45
C ASP A 235 -13.33 -8.49 46.99
N THR A 236 -13.46 -8.91 45.72
CA THR A 236 -14.74 -9.16 45.07
C THR A 236 -15.65 -10.13 45.82
N LEU A 237 -15.11 -11.27 46.27
CA LEU A 237 -15.91 -12.38 46.78
C LEU A 237 -16.08 -12.31 48.30
N HIS A 238 -15.07 -11.83 49.02
CA HIS A 238 -15.10 -11.83 50.48
C HIS A 238 -15.75 -10.57 51.08
N CYS A 239 -15.78 -9.45 50.35
CA CYS A 239 -16.38 -8.22 50.86
C CYS A 239 -17.25 -7.45 49.86
N GLY A 240 -16.80 -7.27 48.62
CA GLY A 240 -17.49 -6.41 47.65
C GLY A 240 -18.89 -6.87 47.30
N ILE A 241 -19.05 -8.13 46.90
CA ILE A 241 -20.35 -8.69 46.56
C ILE A 241 -21.29 -8.73 47.77
N THR A 242 -20.77 -9.09 48.95
CA THR A 242 -21.52 -9.13 50.21
C THR A 242 -22.00 -7.72 50.59
N ASN A 243 -21.14 -6.71 50.45
CA ASN A 243 -21.47 -5.31 50.70
C ASN A 243 -22.50 -4.77 49.70
N ALA A 244 -22.38 -5.11 48.41
CA ALA A 244 -23.35 -4.73 47.39
C ALA A 244 -24.74 -5.32 47.65
N ILE A 245 -24.83 -6.63 47.94
CA ILE A 245 -26.09 -7.30 48.32
C ILE A 245 -26.71 -6.62 49.54
N ARG A 246 -25.90 -6.35 50.58
CA ARG A 246 -26.36 -5.68 51.79
C ARG A 246 -26.88 -4.27 51.49
N ALA A 247 -26.16 -3.49 50.68
CA ALA A 247 -26.55 -2.13 50.32
C ALA A 247 -27.86 -2.11 49.52
N TYR A 248 -28.03 -3.01 48.55
CA TYR A 248 -29.29 -3.13 47.81
C TYR A 248 -30.48 -3.48 48.70
N LYS A 249 -30.34 -4.53 49.54
CA LYS A 249 -31.41 -4.94 50.46
C LYS A 249 -31.81 -3.86 51.44
N ASN A 250 -30.83 -3.16 52.03
CA ASN A 250 -31.09 -2.09 53.00
C ASN A 250 -31.80 -0.89 52.39
N ASN A 251 -31.69 -0.69 51.08
CA ASN A 251 -32.34 0.38 50.34
C ASN A 251 -33.54 -0.10 49.52
N ASN A 252 -34.04 -1.31 49.75
CA ASN A 252 -35.17 -1.92 49.04
C ASN A 252 -35.00 -1.96 47.51
N ILE A 253 -33.78 -2.19 47.05
CA ILE A 253 -33.49 -2.43 45.64
C ILE A 253 -33.48 -3.94 45.40
N GLY A 254 -34.34 -4.41 44.52
CA GLY A 254 -34.52 -5.82 44.18
C GLY A 254 -34.97 -6.02 42.74
N ASP A 255 -35.43 -7.22 42.43
CA ASP A 255 -35.84 -7.63 41.07
C ASP A 255 -36.99 -6.79 40.48
N ASP A 256 -37.72 -6.06 41.32
CA ASP A 256 -38.81 -5.14 41.00
C ASP A 256 -38.37 -3.68 40.79
N TYR A 257 -37.08 -3.37 40.93
CA TYR A 257 -36.55 -2.03 40.69
C TYR A 257 -36.78 -1.63 39.22
N PRO A 258 -37.43 -0.47 38.93
CA PRO A 258 -37.83 -0.11 37.57
C PRO A 258 -36.65 0.24 36.63
N TYR A 259 -35.46 0.45 37.18
CA TYR A 259 -34.24 0.74 36.43
C TYR A 259 -33.24 -0.41 36.57
N THR A 260 -32.19 -0.40 35.75
CA THR A 260 -31.11 -1.40 35.86
C THR A 260 -30.42 -1.28 37.22
N TYR A 261 -30.20 -2.40 37.90
CA TYR A 261 -29.26 -2.46 39.01
C TYR A 261 -28.28 -3.62 38.82
N GLY A 262 -27.06 -3.51 39.34
CA GLY A 262 -25.99 -4.43 39.00
C GLY A 262 -24.70 -4.27 39.79
N ILE A 263 -23.72 -5.11 39.46
CA ILE A 263 -22.35 -5.01 39.93
C ILE A 263 -21.40 -4.84 38.73
N ARG A 264 -20.25 -4.21 38.95
CA ARG A 264 -19.15 -4.14 37.99
C ARG A 264 -17.93 -4.92 38.50
N LEU A 265 -17.36 -5.74 37.61
CA LEU A 265 -16.08 -6.42 37.77
C LEU A 265 -15.04 -5.75 36.85
N ASP A 266 -13.90 -5.29 37.37
CA ASP A 266 -12.85 -4.59 36.62
C ASP A 266 -11.45 -5.23 36.80
N SER A 267 -11.39 -6.43 37.39
CA SER A 267 -10.14 -7.15 37.67
C SER A 267 -10.35 -8.65 37.91
N GLY A 268 -9.25 -9.40 37.97
CA GLY A 268 -9.26 -10.84 38.22
C GLY A 268 -9.74 -11.70 37.04
N ASP A 269 -9.99 -12.98 37.31
CA ASP A 269 -10.57 -13.92 36.33
C ASP A 269 -12.08 -13.67 36.24
N LEU A 270 -12.49 -12.97 35.17
CA LEU A 270 -13.87 -12.53 34.98
C LEU A 270 -14.85 -13.70 34.79
N ALA A 271 -14.43 -14.83 34.22
CA ALA A 271 -15.30 -16.00 34.06
C ALA A 271 -15.59 -16.65 35.41
N TYR A 272 -14.55 -16.87 36.22
CA TYR A 272 -14.69 -17.39 37.56
C TYR A 272 -15.49 -16.44 38.47
N LEU A 273 -15.11 -15.17 38.51
CA LEU A 273 -15.72 -14.18 39.40
C LEU A 273 -17.18 -13.91 39.05
N SER A 274 -17.53 -13.79 37.77
CA SER A 274 -18.93 -13.59 37.36
C SER A 274 -19.82 -14.77 37.77
N THR A 275 -19.33 -16.00 37.63
CA THR A 275 -20.07 -17.21 38.03
C THR A 275 -20.31 -17.25 39.54
N LYS A 276 -19.29 -16.91 40.34
CA LYS A 276 -19.42 -16.85 41.81
C LYS A 276 -20.35 -15.73 42.26
N CYS A 277 -20.20 -14.53 41.70
CA CYS A 277 -21.08 -13.41 42.02
C CYS A 277 -22.53 -13.71 41.63
N ARG A 278 -22.78 -14.30 40.46
CA ARG A 278 -24.12 -14.70 40.02
C ARG A 278 -24.79 -15.62 41.03
N LYS A 279 -24.06 -16.64 41.51
CA LYS A 279 -24.55 -17.56 42.54
C LYS A 279 -24.94 -16.84 43.83
N GLU A 280 -24.08 -15.96 44.35
CA GLU A 280 -24.36 -15.21 45.59
C GLU A 280 -25.54 -14.25 45.44
N LEU A 281 -25.66 -13.58 44.30
CA LEU A 281 -26.81 -12.72 43.99
C LEU A 281 -28.12 -13.53 43.93
N ASP A 282 -28.10 -14.71 43.31
CA ASP A 282 -29.27 -15.58 43.19
C ASP A 282 -29.70 -16.15 44.54
N GLU A 283 -28.76 -16.59 45.37
CA GLU A 283 -29.00 -17.04 46.74
C GLU A 283 -29.57 -15.92 47.62
N ALA A 284 -29.18 -14.67 47.34
CA ALA A 284 -29.73 -13.49 48.00
C ALA A 284 -31.10 -13.05 47.46
N GLY A 285 -31.62 -13.66 46.37
CA GLY A 285 -32.89 -13.31 45.74
C GLY A 285 -32.84 -12.12 44.77
N LEU A 286 -31.65 -11.75 44.29
CA LEU A 286 -31.40 -10.63 43.37
C LEU A 286 -31.10 -11.15 41.95
N LYS A 287 -32.03 -11.92 41.37
CA LYS A 287 -31.82 -12.65 40.11
C LYS A 287 -31.72 -11.74 38.89
N ASN A 288 -32.32 -10.55 38.94
CA ASN A 288 -32.27 -9.56 37.86
C ASN A 288 -31.05 -8.63 37.95
N CYS A 289 -30.26 -8.70 39.02
CA CYS A 289 -29.04 -7.90 39.21
C CYS A 289 -28.05 -8.17 38.08
N LYS A 290 -27.66 -7.16 37.32
CA LYS A 290 -26.78 -7.30 36.15
C LYS A 290 -25.30 -7.37 36.53
N ILE A 291 -24.53 -8.18 35.81
CA ILE A 291 -23.07 -8.23 35.94
C ILE A 291 -22.45 -7.53 34.74
N PHE A 292 -21.84 -6.38 35.00
CA PHE A 292 -21.08 -5.61 34.01
C PHE A 292 -19.59 -5.92 34.14
N ALA A 293 -18.91 -6.23 33.05
CA ALA A 293 -17.48 -6.51 33.07
C ALA A 293 -16.68 -5.47 32.31
N THR A 294 -15.61 -4.98 32.94
CA THR A 294 -14.54 -4.17 32.34
C THR A 294 -13.20 -4.87 32.60
N ASN A 295 -12.08 -4.25 32.19
CA ASN A 295 -10.68 -4.73 32.28
C ASN A 295 -10.05 -5.17 30.96
N SER A 296 -9.47 -4.21 30.23
CA SER A 296 -8.61 -4.49 29.06
C SER A 296 -9.21 -5.46 28.03
N LEU A 297 -10.54 -5.46 27.91
CA LEU A 297 -11.31 -6.38 27.08
C LEU A 297 -11.09 -6.07 25.59
N ASP A 298 -11.10 -7.12 24.78
CA ASP A 298 -11.13 -7.06 23.31
C ASP A 298 -12.03 -8.18 22.75
N GLU A 299 -12.16 -8.27 21.43
CA GLU A 299 -13.00 -9.28 20.78
C GLU A 299 -12.55 -10.73 21.07
N TYR A 300 -11.28 -10.98 21.36
CA TYR A 300 -10.75 -12.31 21.61
C TYR A 300 -11.06 -12.74 23.05
N ILE A 301 -10.80 -11.84 24.01
CA ILE A 301 -11.11 -12.08 25.42
C ILE A 301 -12.62 -12.24 25.60
N ILE A 302 -13.44 -11.39 24.99
CA ILE A 302 -14.91 -11.51 25.06
C ILE A 302 -15.37 -12.85 24.47
N THR A 303 -14.84 -13.24 23.31
CA THR A 303 -15.18 -14.55 22.70
C THR A 303 -14.86 -15.71 23.64
N ASP A 304 -13.74 -15.65 24.35
CA ASP A 304 -13.33 -16.70 25.28
C ASP A 304 -14.20 -16.73 26.54
N LEU A 305 -14.55 -15.57 27.10
CA LEU A 305 -15.49 -15.44 28.21
C LEU A 305 -16.87 -16.01 27.87
N GLU A 306 -17.39 -15.72 26.67
CA GLU A 306 -18.65 -16.30 26.19
C GLU A 306 -18.56 -17.83 26.05
N ARG A 307 -17.46 -18.36 25.51
CA ARG A 307 -17.23 -19.82 25.39
C ARG A 307 -17.16 -20.52 26.74
N GLN A 308 -16.58 -19.87 27.75
CA GLN A 308 -16.49 -20.38 29.12
C GLN A 308 -17.83 -20.31 29.88
N GLY A 309 -18.86 -19.69 29.30
CA GLY A 309 -20.15 -19.51 29.96
C GLY A 309 -20.14 -18.48 31.09
N ALA A 310 -19.27 -17.47 31.01
CA ALA A 310 -19.20 -16.40 32.00
C ALA A 310 -20.56 -15.73 32.19
N CYS A 311 -20.99 -15.56 33.45
CA CYS A 311 -22.27 -14.96 33.82
C CYS A 311 -22.23 -13.43 33.75
N ILE A 312 -21.75 -12.88 32.64
CA ILE A 312 -21.65 -11.44 32.37
C ILE A 312 -22.86 -11.04 31.52
N ASP A 313 -23.51 -9.93 31.83
CA ASP A 313 -24.67 -9.40 31.10
C ASP A 313 -24.29 -8.32 30.08
N SER A 314 -23.19 -7.59 30.28
CA SER A 314 -22.71 -6.54 29.38
C SER A 314 -21.24 -6.20 29.61
N TYR A 315 -20.60 -5.63 28.59
CA TYR A 315 -19.15 -5.37 28.59
C TYR A 315 -18.84 -3.88 28.38
N GLY A 316 -17.88 -3.35 29.14
CA GLY A 316 -17.30 -2.02 28.89
C GLY A 316 -15.89 -2.14 28.34
N VAL A 317 -15.69 -1.63 27.13
CA VAL A 317 -14.43 -1.80 26.40
C VAL A 317 -13.76 -0.44 26.20
N GLY A 318 -12.53 -0.33 26.69
CA GLY A 318 -11.78 0.92 26.74
C GLY A 318 -10.75 1.09 25.62
N ASP A 319 -9.49 0.85 25.96
CA ASP A 319 -8.32 1.08 25.10
C ASP A 319 -8.37 0.31 23.77
N ALA A 320 -8.91 -0.92 23.78
CA ALA A 320 -9.02 -1.75 22.58
C ALA A 320 -9.79 -1.06 21.45
N ILE A 321 -10.94 -0.44 21.77
CA ILE A 321 -11.74 0.32 20.81
C ILE A 321 -11.10 1.68 20.58
N ALA A 322 -10.88 2.48 21.63
CA ALA A 322 -10.51 3.90 21.48
C ALA A 322 -9.16 4.16 20.81
N THR A 323 -8.28 3.16 20.73
CA THR A 323 -6.98 3.29 20.06
C THR A 323 -6.84 2.38 18.84
N SER A 324 -7.86 1.56 18.52
CA SER A 324 -7.72 0.46 17.55
C SER A 324 -6.44 -0.36 17.84
N LYS A 325 -6.32 -0.83 19.09
CA LYS A 325 -5.06 -1.21 19.76
C LYS A 325 -4.08 -2.07 18.96
N HIS A 326 -4.57 -3.01 18.15
CA HIS A 326 -3.71 -3.92 17.37
C HIS A 326 -3.30 -3.34 16.01
N ASN A 327 -4.09 -2.42 15.46
CA ASN A 327 -3.75 -1.73 14.22
C ASN A 327 -4.26 -0.28 14.26
N PRO A 328 -3.52 0.63 14.92
CA PRO A 328 -3.89 2.03 15.05
C PRO A 328 -3.76 2.82 13.74
N CYS A 329 -3.09 2.25 12.73
CA CYS A 329 -2.86 2.88 11.43
C CYS A 329 -3.79 2.26 10.37
N PHE A 330 -4.93 2.90 10.13
CA PHE A 330 -5.82 2.48 9.06
C PHE A 330 -5.21 2.76 7.69
N GLY A 331 -5.47 1.86 6.73
CA GLY A 331 -4.79 1.85 5.44
C GLY A 331 -5.48 2.66 4.34
N ASN A 332 -6.20 3.76 4.64
CA ASN A 332 -6.77 4.59 3.59
C ASN A 332 -5.66 5.28 2.79
N VAL A 333 -5.92 5.46 1.50
CA VAL A 333 -5.11 6.22 0.56
C VAL A 333 -6.01 7.06 -0.31
N TYR A 334 -5.50 8.22 -0.73
CA TYR A 334 -6.16 9.14 -1.65
C TYR A 334 -5.34 9.21 -2.93
N LYS A 335 -5.96 8.96 -4.09
CA LYS A 335 -5.22 8.78 -5.34
C LYS A 335 -5.95 9.41 -6.51
N LEU A 336 -5.24 10.20 -7.31
CA LEU A 336 -5.70 10.66 -8.61
C LEU A 336 -5.92 9.44 -9.51
N VAL A 337 -7.07 9.37 -10.16
CA VAL A 337 -7.46 8.26 -11.05
C VAL A 337 -7.84 8.76 -12.44
N GLU A 338 -8.16 10.04 -12.61
CA GLU A 338 -8.49 10.66 -13.89
C GLU A 338 -8.10 12.14 -13.90
N ILE A 339 -7.63 12.64 -15.04
CA ILE A 339 -7.41 14.07 -15.29
C ILE A 339 -7.87 14.44 -16.69
N ASP A 340 -8.67 15.48 -16.85
CA ASP A 340 -9.26 15.92 -18.14
C ASP A 340 -9.89 14.77 -18.95
N ASN A 341 -10.67 13.91 -18.27
CA ASN A 341 -11.29 12.70 -18.83
C ASN A 341 -10.30 11.63 -19.33
N GLN A 342 -9.02 11.75 -18.98
CA GLN A 342 -8.02 10.72 -19.26
C GLN A 342 -7.78 9.87 -18.01
N PRO A 343 -8.06 8.56 -18.06
CA PRO A 343 -7.76 7.66 -16.96
C PRO A 343 -6.25 7.62 -16.71
N ILE A 344 -5.84 7.68 -15.44
CA ILE A 344 -4.43 7.64 -15.06
C ILE A 344 -4.16 6.50 -14.09
N LEU A 345 -2.93 6.01 -14.11
CA LEU A 345 -2.51 4.90 -13.27
C LEU A 345 -1.12 5.17 -12.67
N LYS A 346 -1.01 4.92 -11.38
CA LYS A 346 0.27 4.91 -10.67
C LYS A 346 0.80 3.48 -10.56
N ARG A 347 1.87 3.17 -11.30
CA ARG A 347 2.58 1.90 -11.17
C ARG A 347 3.37 1.84 -9.86
N SER A 348 3.57 0.63 -9.35
CA SER A 348 4.35 0.33 -8.15
C SER A 348 5.10 -0.98 -8.35
N GLU A 349 6.29 -1.11 -7.76
CA GLU A 349 7.03 -2.39 -7.70
C GLU A 349 6.23 -3.46 -6.93
N ASP A 350 5.42 -3.01 -5.98
CA ASP A 350 4.44 -3.84 -5.29
C ASP A 350 3.13 -3.90 -6.07
N LYS A 351 2.79 -5.08 -6.62
CA LYS A 351 1.54 -5.33 -7.35
C LYS A 351 0.30 -5.00 -6.52
N ALA A 352 0.34 -5.14 -5.19
CA ALA A 352 -0.78 -4.82 -4.30
C ALA A 352 -1.03 -3.30 -4.15
N LYS A 353 -0.11 -2.45 -4.63
CA LYS A 353 -0.23 -0.99 -4.60
C LYS A 353 -0.67 -0.39 -5.94
N LEU A 354 -0.97 -1.24 -6.93
CA LEU A 354 -1.56 -0.82 -8.19
C LEU A 354 -2.97 -0.29 -7.95
N ILE A 355 -3.28 0.87 -8.53
CA ILE A 355 -4.60 1.51 -8.39
C ILE A 355 -5.46 1.21 -9.62
N ASN A 356 -6.78 1.24 -9.45
CA ASN A 356 -7.71 1.23 -10.57
C ASN A 356 -7.79 2.66 -11.16
N PRO A 357 -7.82 2.82 -12.49
CA PRO A 357 -7.91 4.13 -13.15
C PRO A 357 -9.36 4.59 -13.38
N GLY A 358 -9.53 5.85 -13.81
CA GLY A 358 -10.79 6.46 -14.25
C GLY A 358 -11.82 6.75 -13.16
N PHE A 359 -12.90 7.45 -13.53
CA PHE A 359 -14.06 7.64 -12.65
C PHE A 359 -14.71 6.29 -12.35
N GLN A 360 -14.56 5.79 -11.12
CA GLN A 360 -15.15 4.53 -10.65
C GLN A 360 -16.49 4.69 -9.94
N ILE A 361 -17.35 3.68 -10.07
CA ILE A 361 -18.56 3.48 -9.27
C ILE A 361 -18.69 2.00 -8.89
N THR A 362 -19.07 1.72 -7.64
CA THR A 362 -19.23 0.35 -7.14
C THR A 362 -20.70 0.01 -6.98
N TYR A 363 -21.11 -1.14 -7.52
CA TYR A 363 -22.43 -1.71 -7.30
C TYR A 363 -22.36 -2.96 -6.45
N ARG A 364 -23.22 -3.04 -5.44
CA ARG A 364 -23.45 -4.25 -4.65
C ARG A 364 -24.61 -5.04 -5.22
N ILE A 365 -24.35 -6.30 -5.56
CA ILE A 365 -25.35 -7.25 -6.03
C ILE A 365 -25.97 -7.98 -4.84
N ILE A 366 -27.30 -7.94 -4.77
CA ILE A 366 -28.11 -8.50 -3.70
C ILE A 366 -29.01 -9.57 -4.32
N LYS A 367 -29.00 -10.79 -3.75
CA LYS A 367 -29.85 -11.90 -4.20
C LYS A 367 -30.46 -12.60 -3.00
N ASN A 368 -31.79 -12.73 -2.99
CA ASN A 368 -32.56 -13.27 -1.87
C ASN A 368 -32.24 -12.56 -0.54
N GLY A 369 -32.14 -11.22 -0.58
CA GLY A 369 -31.81 -10.38 0.58
C GLY A 369 -30.33 -10.41 1.02
N ALA A 370 -29.52 -11.34 0.52
CA ALA A 370 -28.10 -11.45 0.88
C ALA A 370 -27.18 -10.72 -0.10
N HIS A 371 -26.14 -10.09 0.43
CA HIS A 371 -25.05 -9.49 -0.36
C HIS A 371 -24.23 -10.61 -1.02
N LYS A 372 -23.94 -10.52 -2.32
CA LYS A 372 -23.27 -11.58 -3.09
C LYS A 372 -21.90 -11.22 -3.66
N VAL A 373 -21.80 -10.04 -4.26
CA VAL A 373 -20.58 -9.52 -4.86
C VAL A 373 -20.70 -8.01 -4.98
N ASP A 374 -19.58 -7.34 -4.79
CA ASP A 374 -19.43 -5.95 -5.19
C ASP A 374 -18.61 -5.89 -6.47
N VAL A 375 -19.09 -5.13 -7.46
CA VAL A 375 -18.37 -4.89 -8.71
C VAL A 375 -18.08 -3.40 -8.85
N THR A 376 -16.80 -3.07 -9.04
CA THR A 376 -16.38 -1.69 -9.37
C THR A 376 -16.24 -1.54 -10.87
N CYS A 377 -16.95 -0.57 -11.42
CA CYS A 377 -17.03 -0.27 -12.83
C CYS A 377 -16.42 1.10 -13.12
N LEU A 378 -16.06 1.38 -14.38
CA LEU A 378 -15.95 2.75 -14.85
C LEU A 378 -17.36 3.32 -14.99
N ARG A 379 -17.54 4.59 -14.60
CA ARG A 379 -18.85 5.24 -14.69
C ARG A 379 -19.30 5.28 -16.15
N GLY A 380 -20.46 4.67 -16.42
CA GLY A 380 -21.02 4.58 -17.76
C GLY A 380 -20.45 3.47 -18.64
N ASP A 381 -19.62 2.56 -18.11
CA ASP A 381 -19.24 1.35 -18.87
C ASP A 381 -20.44 0.39 -19.07
N LYS A 382 -20.28 -0.60 -19.94
CA LYS A 382 -21.37 -1.52 -20.30
C LYS A 382 -21.88 -2.32 -19.10
N THR A 383 -20.98 -2.74 -18.22
CA THR A 383 -21.33 -3.52 -17.03
C THR A 383 -22.20 -2.67 -16.09
N ALA A 384 -21.81 -1.42 -15.84
CA ALA A 384 -22.59 -0.44 -15.10
C ALA A 384 -23.97 -0.21 -15.73
N GLN A 385 -24.03 0.05 -17.05
CA GLN A 385 -25.29 0.27 -17.77
C GLN A 385 -26.25 -0.93 -17.67
N LEU A 386 -25.74 -2.16 -17.78
CA LEU A 386 -26.55 -3.38 -17.63
C LEU A 386 -27.09 -3.52 -16.20
N ILE A 387 -26.26 -3.25 -15.20
CA ILE A 387 -26.65 -3.31 -13.79
C ILE A 387 -27.74 -2.26 -13.49
N GLU A 388 -27.55 -1.03 -13.94
CA GLU A 388 -28.50 0.07 -13.75
C GLU A 388 -29.83 -0.17 -14.48
N ALA A 389 -29.80 -0.83 -15.63
CA ALA A 389 -31.00 -1.23 -16.36
C ALA A 389 -31.68 -2.49 -15.78
N GLY A 390 -31.05 -3.16 -14.80
CA GLY A 390 -31.54 -4.43 -14.23
C GLY A 390 -31.49 -5.59 -15.22
N GLU A 391 -30.61 -5.53 -16.21
CA GLU A 391 -30.42 -6.55 -17.25
C GLU A 391 -29.45 -7.65 -16.80
N SER A 392 -29.43 -8.79 -17.49
CA SER A 392 -28.51 -9.88 -17.12
C SER A 392 -27.03 -9.46 -17.24
N VAL A 393 -26.24 -9.73 -16.20
CA VAL A 393 -24.81 -9.39 -16.13
C VAL A 393 -23.94 -10.62 -15.81
N LEU A 394 -22.78 -10.68 -16.43
CA LEU A 394 -21.75 -11.68 -16.17
C LEU A 394 -20.57 -11.01 -15.45
N LEU A 395 -20.27 -11.44 -14.23
CA LEU A 395 -19.20 -10.88 -13.41
C LEU A 395 -18.07 -11.89 -13.27
N ARG A 396 -16.84 -11.47 -13.55
CA ARG A 396 -15.62 -12.29 -13.56
C ARG A 396 -14.66 -11.84 -12.47
N SER A 397 -13.92 -12.79 -11.90
CA SER A 397 -12.89 -12.44 -10.94
C SER A 397 -11.74 -11.67 -11.59
N GLU A 398 -11.28 -10.60 -10.93
CA GLU A 398 -10.09 -9.84 -11.35
C GLU A 398 -8.84 -10.73 -11.40
N THR A 399 -8.72 -11.68 -10.47
CA THR A 399 -7.51 -12.51 -10.29
C THR A 399 -7.53 -13.82 -11.08
N ASP A 400 -8.72 -14.31 -11.43
CA ASP A 400 -8.91 -15.58 -12.12
C ASP A 400 -10.16 -15.50 -12.99
N LYS A 401 -9.99 -15.07 -14.24
CA LYS A 401 -11.09 -14.88 -15.20
C LYS A 401 -11.87 -16.18 -15.50
N SER A 402 -11.37 -17.36 -15.12
CA SER A 402 -12.13 -18.63 -15.22
C SER A 402 -13.24 -18.74 -14.17
N LYS A 403 -13.15 -17.97 -13.07
CA LYS A 403 -14.18 -17.87 -12.04
C LYS A 403 -15.13 -16.72 -12.38
N TYR A 404 -16.38 -17.06 -12.64
CA TYR A 404 -17.42 -16.10 -12.97
C TYR A 404 -18.78 -16.51 -12.41
N ASN A 405 -19.69 -15.55 -12.30
CA ASN A 405 -21.09 -15.79 -12.00
C ASN A 405 -21.97 -14.97 -12.95
N THR A 406 -23.11 -15.53 -13.36
CA THR A 406 -24.15 -14.80 -14.09
C THR A 406 -25.29 -14.44 -13.13
N TYR A 407 -25.73 -13.20 -13.19
CA TYR A 407 -26.92 -12.71 -12.50
C TYR A 407 -27.96 -12.32 -13.54
N ASN A 408 -29.04 -13.10 -13.64
CA ASN A 408 -30.06 -12.88 -14.66
C ASN A 408 -31.04 -11.77 -14.27
N LYS A 409 -31.59 -11.09 -15.28
CA LYS A 409 -32.68 -10.13 -15.11
C LYS A 409 -33.78 -10.68 -14.21
N GLY A 410 -34.16 -9.90 -13.20
CA GLY A 410 -35.21 -10.25 -12.24
C GLY A 410 -34.79 -11.19 -11.12
N GLU A 411 -33.56 -11.71 -11.11
CA GLU A 411 -33.06 -12.59 -10.03
C GLU A 411 -32.25 -11.86 -8.96
N TYR A 412 -31.93 -10.59 -9.15
CA TYR A 412 -31.09 -9.81 -8.25
C TYR A 412 -31.51 -8.34 -8.21
N GLU A 413 -31.10 -7.67 -7.15
CA GLU A 413 -31.15 -6.22 -7.01
C GLU A 413 -29.71 -5.70 -6.99
N ALA A 414 -29.51 -4.47 -7.46
CA ALA A 414 -28.22 -3.81 -7.38
C ALA A 414 -28.35 -2.44 -6.74
N LYS A 415 -27.29 -2.06 -6.01
CA LYS A 415 -27.21 -0.79 -5.32
C LYS A 415 -25.87 -0.12 -5.59
N ALA A 416 -25.90 1.09 -6.13
CA ALA A 416 -24.73 1.95 -6.17
C ALA A 416 -24.31 2.33 -4.73
N LEU A 417 -23.04 2.12 -4.40
CA LEU A 417 -22.53 2.37 -3.04
C LEU A 417 -22.15 3.84 -2.83
N GLN A 418 -21.62 4.52 -3.85
CA GLN A 418 -21.31 5.94 -3.79
C GLN A 418 -22.51 6.76 -4.24
N ILE A 419 -23.02 7.63 -3.36
CA ILE A 419 -24.07 8.59 -3.66
C ILE A 419 -23.49 10.01 -3.70
N GLN A 420 -24.09 10.90 -4.48
CA GLN A 420 -23.66 12.29 -4.54
C GLN A 420 -24.01 13.01 -3.23
N MET A 421 -22.98 13.41 -2.49
CA MET A 421 -23.11 14.09 -1.20
C MET A 421 -22.92 15.60 -1.32
N MET A 422 -22.12 16.03 -2.29
CA MET A 422 -21.86 17.44 -2.59
C MET A 422 -21.93 17.65 -4.10
N LYS A 423 -22.60 18.73 -4.50
CA LYS A 423 -22.71 19.17 -5.88
C LYS A 423 -22.26 20.62 -5.99
N ASP A 424 -21.32 20.89 -6.89
CA ASP A 424 -20.79 22.23 -7.15
C ASP A 424 -20.37 22.98 -5.86
N GLY A 425 -19.68 22.27 -4.95
CA GLY A 425 -19.22 22.80 -3.66
C GLY A 425 -20.29 22.86 -2.55
N GLN A 426 -21.54 22.51 -2.85
CA GLN A 426 -22.67 22.60 -1.92
C GLN A 426 -23.14 21.22 -1.47
N MET A 427 -23.32 21.04 -0.16
CA MET A 427 -23.83 19.79 0.40
C MET A 427 -25.28 19.56 -0.08
N CYS A 428 -25.54 18.39 -0.65
CA CYS A 428 -26.85 18.01 -1.18
C CYS A 428 -27.42 16.72 -0.55
N TYR A 429 -26.71 16.14 0.42
CA TYR A 429 -27.16 15.00 1.21
C TYR A 429 -27.44 15.41 2.65
N GLU A 430 -28.58 15.00 3.17
CA GLU A 430 -28.95 15.17 4.57
C GLU A 430 -28.59 13.90 5.35
N PHE A 431 -27.75 14.04 6.37
CA PHE A 431 -27.33 12.89 7.14
C PHE A 431 -28.45 12.41 8.09
N PRO A 432 -28.80 11.11 8.07
CA PRO A 432 -29.75 10.54 9.02
C PRO A 432 -29.30 10.68 10.47
N HIS A 433 -30.24 10.50 11.41
CA HIS A 433 -29.90 10.43 12.83
C HIS A 433 -28.88 9.31 13.11
N ILE A 434 -28.06 9.45 14.15
CA ILE A 434 -26.98 8.49 14.44
C ILE A 434 -27.48 7.05 14.63
N ASP A 435 -28.69 6.89 15.16
CA ASP A 435 -29.35 5.59 15.32
C ASP A 435 -29.70 4.92 13.99
N GLU A 436 -30.10 5.70 12.99
CA GLU A 436 -30.37 5.18 11.64
C GLU A 436 -29.07 4.74 10.95
N ARG A 437 -27.96 5.46 11.18
CA ARG A 437 -26.64 5.08 10.65
C ARG A 437 -26.14 3.78 11.29
N ARG A 438 -26.31 3.62 12.61
CA ARG A 438 -26.04 2.37 13.32
C ARG A 438 -26.96 1.24 12.84
N GLY A 439 -28.25 1.50 12.68
CA GLY A 439 -29.23 0.56 12.17
C GLY A 439 -28.87 0.08 10.76
N TYR A 440 -28.44 0.99 9.89
CA TYR A 440 -27.97 0.69 8.55
C TYR A 440 -26.72 -0.22 8.55
N TYR A 441 -25.77 0.01 9.46
CA TYR A 441 -24.66 -0.92 9.66
C TYR A 441 -25.12 -2.32 10.09
N LEU A 442 -26.00 -2.40 11.10
CA LEU A 442 -26.50 -3.69 11.60
C LEU A 442 -27.27 -4.46 10.52
N GLU A 443 -28.06 -3.75 9.69
CA GLU A 443 -28.74 -4.33 8.53
C GLU A 443 -27.74 -4.88 7.51
N ASN A 444 -26.74 -4.09 7.10
CA ASN A 444 -25.72 -4.53 6.15
C ASN A 444 -24.93 -5.73 6.67
N LEU A 445 -24.60 -5.74 7.96
CA LEU A 445 -23.92 -6.86 8.60
C LEU A 445 -24.78 -8.13 8.56
N GLY A 446 -26.08 -8.01 8.81
CA GLY A 446 -27.03 -9.12 8.76
C GLY A 446 -27.25 -9.70 7.36
N ARG A 447 -26.91 -8.95 6.31
CA ARG A 447 -26.99 -9.39 4.90
C ARG A 447 -25.73 -10.10 4.40
N LEU A 448 -24.63 -10.09 5.16
CA LEU A 448 -23.43 -10.88 4.88
C LEU A 448 -23.59 -12.33 5.35
N ASN A 449 -22.81 -13.24 4.75
CA ASN A 449 -22.80 -14.62 5.20
C ASN A 449 -22.08 -14.74 6.56
N PRO A 450 -22.57 -15.56 7.51
CA PRO A 450 -21.90 -15.77 8.80
C PRO A 450 -20.42 -16.17 8.69
N THR A 451 -20.05 -16.86 7.61
CA THR A 451 -18.66 -17.26 7.36
C THR A 451 -17.75 -16.08 6.99
N GLU A 452 -18.30 -14.97 6.47
CA GLU A 452 -17.62 -13.72 6.14
C GLU A 452 -17.52 -12.77 7.35
N THR A 453 -18.35 -13.02 8.37
CA THR A 453 -18.45 -12.18 9.59
C THR A 453 -17.88 -12.84 10.84
N ARG A 454 -17.18 -13.98 10.73
CA ARG A 454 -16.44 -14.55 11.87
C ARG A 454 -15.15 -13.75 12.16
N ILE A 455 -14.74 -13.72 13.43
CA ILE A 455 -13.54 -12.98 13.89
C ILE A 455 -12.25 -13.63 13.38
N ILE A 456 -12.20 -14.97 13.41
CA ILE A 456 -11.01 -15.76 13.07
C ILE A 456 -11.15 -16.31 11.65
N ASN A 457 -10.18 -15.99 10.78
CA ASN A 457 -10.08 -16.47 9.40
C ASN A 457 -11.37 -16.31 8.58
N PRO A 458 -12.00 -15.12 8.49
CA PRO A 458 -13.24 -14.94 7.73
C PRO A 458 -13.09 -15.37 6.27
N HIS A 459 -14.15 -15.94 5.68
CA HIS A 459 -14.22 -16.16 4.24
C HIS A 459 -14.18 -14.82 3.52
N TYR A 460 -13.49 -14.79 2.38
CA TYR A 460 -13.39 -13.59 1.55
C TYR A 460 -14.70 -13.36 0.81
N TYR A 461 -15.23 -12.15 0.97
CA TYR A 461 -16.32 -11.64 0.15
C TYR A 461 -15.81 -11.35 -1.27
N LYS A 462 -16.64 -11.57 -2.28
CA LYS A 462 -16.27 -11.34 -3.68
C LYS A 462 -16.28 -9.85 -4.00
N VAL A 463 -15.12 -9.34 -4.43
CA VAL A 463 -14.95 -7.97 -4.90
C VAL A 463 -14.28 -8.06 -6.25
N ASP A 464 -15.00 -7.65 -7.28
CA ASP A 464 -14.59 -7.76 -8.67
C ASP A 464 -14.58 -6.38 -9.33
N ILE A 465 -14.01 -6.33 -10.54
CA ILE A 465 -14.06 -5.14 -11.41
C ILE A 465 -14.70 -5.51 -12.75
N SER A 466 -15.32 -4.53 -13.42
CA SER A 466 -15.85 -4.72 -14.78
C SER A 466 -14.74 -5.09 -15.76
N ASP A 467 -15.10 -5.73 -16.87
CA ASP A 467 -14.13 -6.05 -17.91
C ASP A 467 -13.56 -4.78 -18.54
N GLU A 468 -14.38 -3.73 -18.77
CA GLU A 468 -13.87 -2.46 -19.27
C GLU A 468 -12.88 -1.76 -18.31
N LEU A 469 -13.12 -1.81 -16.99
CA LEU A 469 -12.16 -1.28 -16.02
C LEU A 469 -10.86 -2.10 -16.01
N TYR A 470 -10.98 -3.43 -16.13
CA TYR A 470 -9.82 -4.32 -16.23
C TYR A 470 -9.00 -4.03 -17.48
N ASP A 471 -9.64 -3.93 -18.64
CA ASP A 471 -9.00 -3.68 -19.93
C ASP A 471 -8.32 -2.30 -19.92
N CYS A 472 -9.01 -1.25 -19.47
CA CYS A 472 -8.44 0.09 -19.31
C CYS A 472 -7.17 0.08 -18.42
N LYS A 473 -7.21 -0.66 -17.32
CA LYS A 473 -6.06 -0.82 -16.42
C LYS A 473 -4.89 -1.52 -17.10
N MET A 474 -5.14 -2.60 -17.85
CA MET A 474 -4.09 -3.34 -18.56
C MET A 474 -3.48 -2.53 -19.70
N GLU A 475 -4.30 -1.83 -20.50
CA GLU A 475 -3.84 -0.96 -21.59
C GLU A 475 -2.88 0.13 -21.10
N LEU A 476 -3.19 0.78 -19.96
CA LEU A 476 -2.30 1.78 -19.36
C LEU A 476 -0.98 1.16 -18.88
N ILE A 477 -1.02 -0.06 -18.35
CA ILE A 477 0.19 -0.77 -17.91
C ILE A 477 1.07 -1.13 -19.10
N ASP A 478 0.48 -1.67 -20.16
CA ASP A 478 1.19 -2.06 -21.37
C ASP A 478 1.84 -0.85 -22.05
N LYS A 479 1.14 0.29 -22.09
CA LYS A 479 1.69 1.55 -22.57
C LYS A 479 2.93 1.98 -21.78
N ILE A 480 2.86 1.97 -20.44
CA ILE A 480 4.01 2.32 -19.58
C ILE A 480 5.17 1.33 -19.79
N ILE A 481 4.90 0.04 -19.98
CA ILE A 481 5.93 -0.96 -20.26
C ILE A 481 6.63 -0.65 -21.59
N ALA A 482 5.86 -0.38 -22.64
CA ALA A 482 6.40 -0.03 -23.95
C ALA A 482 7.27 1.23 -23.89
N ASP A 483 6.82 2.29 -23.19
CA ASP A 483 7.59 3.53 -23.02
C ASP A 483 8.93 3.27 -22.28
N ILE A 484 8.91 2.43 -21.24
CA ILE A 484 10.14 2.04 -20.51
C ILE A 484 11.09 1.26 -21.43
N GLU A 485 10.58 0.37 -22.28
CA GLU A 485 11.40 -0.37 -23.23
C GLU A 485 12.03 0.53 -24.29
N ILE A 486 11.27 1.53 -24.78
CA ILE A 486 11.80 2.55 -25.68
C ILE A 486 12.92 3.35 -25.00
N LEU A 487 12.71 3.79 -23.76
CA LEU A 487 13.74 4.51 -22.99
C LEU A 487 14.99 3.67 -22.74
N LYS A 488 14.83 2.37 -22.46
CA LYS A 488 15.97 1.44 -22.32
C LYS A 488 16.76 1.32 -23.62
N LYS A 489 16.07 1.27 -24.77
CA LYS A 489 16.71 1.24 -26.10
C LYS A 489 17.39 2.57 -26.42
N SER A 490 16.78 3.71 -26.10
CA SER A 490 17.36 5.04 -26.38
C SER A 490 18.54 5.36 -25.46
N HIS A 491 18.54 4.92 -24.20
CA HIS A 491 19.68 5.12 -23.32
C HIS A 491 20.93 4.35 -23.77
N LYS A 492 20.73 3.20 -24.45
CA LYS A 492 21.79 2.46 -25.14
C LYS A 492 22.27 3.15 -26.44
N ALA A 493 21.47 4.03 -27.06
CA ALA A 493 21.77 4.65 -28.35
C ALA A 493 22.72 5.87 -28.29
N GLY A 494 23.16 6.30 -27.10
CA GLY A 494 24.04 7.48 -26.93
C GLY A 494 25.51 7.16 -26.63
N LYS A 495 25.91 5.88 -26.65
CA LYS A 495 27.30 5.44 -26.42
C LYS A 495 27.65 4.38 -27.46
N SER A 496 28.80 4.49 -28.11
CA SER A 496 29.35 3.39 -28.90
C SER A 496 29.95 2.34 -27.96
N THR A 497 29.94 1.08 -28.39
CA THR A 497 30.57 -0.02 -27.65
C THR A 497 31.93 -0.32 -28.27
N LEU A 498 33.00 -0.17 -27.49
CA LEU A 498 34.34 -0.62 -27.86
C LEU A 498 34.50 -2.09 -27.43
N VAL A 499 34.65 -2.97 -28.40
CA VAL A 499 34.95 -4.39 -28.20
C VAL A 499 36.46 -4.58 -28.39
N ILE A 500 37.13 -4.98 -27.31
CA ILE A 500 38.57 -5.23 -27.28
C ILE A 500 38.79 -6.73 -27.37
N VAL A 501 39.34 -7.19 -28.49
CA VAL A 501 39.47 -8.62 -28.81
C VAL A 501 40.90 -9.11 -28.53
N ASP A 502 41.03 -10.05 -27.61
CA ASP A 502 42.23 -10.88 -27.39
C ASP A 502 43.53 -10.09 -27.12
N MET A 503 43.44 -8.96 -26.42
CA MET A 503 44.60 -8.19 -25.91
C MET A 503 45.23 -8.87 -24.69
N LEU A 504 45.59 -10.15 -24.86
CA LEU A 504 46.10 -11.06 -23.85
C LEU A 504 47.61 -11.25 -24.02
N TYR A 505 48.33 -11.52 -22.93
CA TYR A 505 49.81 -11.65 -22.98
C TYR A 505 50.29 -12.68 -24.01
N ASP A 506 49.60 -13.81 -24.20
CA ASP A 506 50.03 -14.81 -25.18
C ASP A 506 50.05 -14.31 -26.62
N PHE A 507 49.18 -13.35 -26.95
CA PHE A 507 49.13 -12.73 -28.26
C PHE A 507 50.05 -11.51 -28.40
N ILE A 508 50.64 -11.02 -27.31
CA ILE A 508 51.50 -9.83 -27.28
C ILE A 508 52.97 -10.23 -27.18
N ASP A 509 53.34 -10.98 -26.13
CA ASP A 509 54.72 -11.35 -25.82
C ASP A 509 54.91 -12.84 -25.49
N GLY A 510 53.84 -13.65 -25.59
CA GLY A 510 53.85 -15.05 -25.19
C GLY A 510 53.86 -16.05 -26.34
N SER A 511 53.15 -17.17 -26.13
CA SER A 511 53.26 -18.38 -26.95
C SER A 511 52.73 -18.24 -28.38
N LEU A 512 51.90 -17.24 -28.66
CA LEU A 512 51.33 -16.92 -29.97
C LEU A 512 51.44 -15.41 -30.25
N ALA A 513 52.60 -14.82 -29.94
CA ALA A 513 52.83 -13.39 -30.11
C ALA A 513 52.61 -12.93 -31.56
N CYS A 514 51.76 -11.91 -31.71
CA CYS A 514 51.41 -11.28 -32.97
C CYS A 514 52.29 -10.06 -33.24
N GLN A 515 52.51 -9.76 -34.53
CA GLN A 515 53.23 -8.57 -34.95
C GLN A 515 52.38 -7.32 -34.63
N GLY A 516 52.98 -6.36 -33.92
CA GLY A 516 52.32 -5.12 -33.52
C GLY A 516 51.50 -5.20 -32.22
N GLY A 517 51.62 -6.28 -31.44
CA GLY A 517 50.81 -6.50 -30.24
C GLY A 517 50.92 -5.37 -29.19
N GLU A 518 52.14 -4.93 -28.88
CA GLU A 518 52.37 -3.85 -27.89
C GLU A 518 51.85 -2.50 -28.39
N GLU A 519 52.05 -2.20 -29.68
CA GLU A 519 51.53 -0.99 -30.31
C GLU A 519 50.00 -0.97 -30.33
N ALA A 520 49.36 -2.13 -30.59
CA ALA A 520 47.92 -2.26 -30.58
C ALA A 520 47.32 -2.01 -29.18
N VAL A 521 47.96 -2.54 -28.13
CA VAL A 521 47.57 -2.26 -26.74
C VAL A 521 47.67 -0.75 -26.45
N LYS A 522 48.81 -0.14 -26.78
CA LYS A 522 49.03 1.29 -26.54
C LYS A 522 47.99 2.16 -27.26
N ALA A 523 47.75 1.90 -28.54
CA ALA A 523 46.76 2.62 -29.32
C ALA A 523 45.33 2.46 -28.77
N THR A 524 44.98 1.26 -28.28
CA THR A 524 43.68 1.00 -27.65
C THR A 524 43.52 1.80 -26.35
N VAL A 525 44.54 1.80 -25.49
CA VAL A 525 44.54 2.57 -24.23
C VAL A 525 44.44 4.07 -24.49
N GLU A 526 45.19 4.59 -25.46
CA GLU A 526 45.11 6.00 -25.88
C GLU A 526 43.69 6.35 -26.37
N TYR A 527 43.08 5.50 -27.20
CA TYR A 527 41.72 5.69 -27.68
C TYR A 527 40.70 5.71 -26.53
N MET A 528 40.79 4.77 -25.59
CA MET A 528 39.92 4.73 -24.41
C MET A 528 40.05 5.97 -23.52
N ASN A 529 41.24 6.55 -23.43
CA ASN A 529 41.49 7.75 -22.62
C ASN A 529 40.93 9.01 -23.28
N ILE A 530 40.86 9.07 -24.61
CA ILE A 530 40.24 10.15 -25.36
C ILE A 530 38.70 10.03 -25.34
N HIS A 531 38.19 8.80 -25.24
CA HIS A 531 36.77 8.47 -25.29
C HIS A 531 36.25 7.80 -23.99
N PRO A 532 36.27 8.50 -22.85
CA PRO A 532 35.87 7.93 -21.56
C PRO A 532 34.37 7.61 -21.47
N GLU A 533 33.56 8.07 -22.42
CA GLU A 533 32.12 7.84 -22.52
C GLU A 533 31.73 6.45 -23.01
N LEU A 534 32.65 5.73 -23.66
CA LEU A 534 32.41 4.44 -24.31
C LEU A 534 31.92 3.37 -23.33
N ASN A 535 31.10 2.45 -23.85
CA ASN A 535 30.87 1.17 -23.21
C ASN A 535 32.01 0.22 -23.65
N VAL A 536 32.83 -0.30 -22.74
CA VAL A 536 34.01 -1.11 -23.11
C VAL A 536 33.83 -2.55 -22.68
N LEU A 537 33.95 -3.49 -23.63
CA LEU A 537 33.85 -4.93 -23.42
C LEU A 537 35.16 -5.60 -23.82
N TYR A 538 35.71 -6.42 -22.93
CA TYR A 538 36.92 -7.21 -23.17
C TYR A 538 36.53 -8.63 -23.55
N VAL A 539 36.89 -9.07 -24.75
CA VAL A 539 36.70 -10.43 -25.23
C VAL A 539 38.04 -11.16 -25.11
N CYS A 540 38.03 -12.30 -24.43
CA CYS A 540 39.22 -13.07 -24.14
C CYS A 540 39.06 -14.53 -24.55
N ASP A 541 40.01 -15.05 -25.32
CA ASP A 541 40.26 -16.48 -25.39
C ASP A 541 40.59 -17.05 -24.01
N SER A 542 39.94 -18.16 -23.69
CA SER A 542 40.06 -18.81 -22.39
C SER A 542 39.93 -20.32 -22.53
N HIS A 543 41.01 -20.93 -23.01
CA HIS A 543 41.01 -22.32 -23.41
C HIS A 543 41.31 -23.27 -22.24
N PRO A 544 40.59 -24.40 -22.09
CA PRO A 544 41.07 -25.50 -21.28
C PRO A 544 42.35 -26.11 -21.89
N ALA A 545 43.16 -26.78 -21.08
CA ALA A 545 44.47 -27.30 -21.53
C ALA A 545 44.37 -28.33 -22.67
N ASP A 546 43.23 -29.02 -22.80
CA ASP A 546 42.91 -30.03 -23.81
C ASP A 546 42.06 -29.49 -24.98
N HIS A 547 42.02 -28.17 -25.19
CA HIS A 547 41.21 -27.55 -26.23
C HIS A 547 41.60 -28.02 -27.64
N CYS A 548 40.60 -28.26 -28.51
CA CYS A 548 40.76 -28.80 -29.86
C CYS A 548 41.56 -27.89 -30.81
N SER A 549 41.70 -26.60 -30.49
CA SER A 549 42.48 -25.63 -31.26
C SER A 549 43.98 -25.89 -31.23
N PHE A 550 44.46 -26.61 -30.21
CA PHE A 550 45.87 -26.85 -29.99
C PHE A 550 46.41 -28.00 -30.85
N LYS A 551 47.66 -27.87 -31.32
CA LYS A 551 48.36 -28.88 -32.13
C LYS A 551 48.38 -30.26 -31.49
N GLU A 552 48.46 -30.32 -30.16
CA GLU A 552 48.44 -31.56 -29.39
C GLU A 552 47.10 -32.31 -29.50
N ASN A 553 46.02 -31.59 -29.80
CA ASN A 553 44.66 -32.11 -29.92
C ASN A 553 44.11 -32.07 -31.37
N GLY A 554 44.99 -31.91 -32.36
CA GLY A 554 44.65 -31.92 -33.79
C GLY A 554 44.35 -30.56 -34.41
N GLY A 555 44.48 -29.46 -33.66
CA GLY A 555 44.37 -28.10 -34.17
C GLY A 555 45.66 -27.55 -34.78
N ILE A 556 45.67 -26.25 -35.10
CA ILE A 556 46.79 -25.59 -35.79
C ILE A 556 47.61 -24.68 -34.90
N TRP A 557 47.13 -24.36 -33.69
CA TRP A 557 47.73 -23.39 -32.80
C TRP A 557 48.61 -24.04 -31.74
N PRO A 558 49.71 -23.41 -31.28
CA PRO A 558 50.34 -23.83 -30.04
C PRO A 558 49.35 -23.68 -28.87
N PRO A 559 49.55 -24.37 -27.74
CA PRO A 559 48.85 -24.03 -26.51
C PRO A 559 49.05 -22.56 -26.17
N HIS A 560 47.95 -21.80 -26.09
CA HIS A 560 47.92 -20.37 -25.80
C HIS A 560 46.63 -20.03 -25.05
N CYS A 561 46.61 -18.91 -24.32
CA CYS A 561 45.49 -18.42 -23.53
C CYS A 561 44.84 -19.50 -22.66
N VAL A 562 45.68 -20.39 -22.10
CA VAL A 562 45.22 -21.51 -21.26
C VAL A 562 44.69 -20.94 -19.95
N GLN A 563 43.51 -21.39 -19.53
CA GLN A 563 42.82 -20.95 -18.32
C GLN A 563 43.75 -20.98 -17.10
N GLY A 564 43.86 -19.83 -16.41
CA GLY A 564 44.70 -19.67 -15.21
C GLY A 564 46.19 -19.44 -15.48
N SER A 565 46.63 -19.37 -16.74
CA SER A 565 47.99 -18.97 -17.09
C SER A 565 48.12 -17.46 -17.26
N ARG A 566 49.35 -16.93 -17.12
CA ARG A 566 49.66 -15.52 -17.45
C ARG A 566 49.26 -15.17 -18.88
N GLY A 567 49.41 -16.12 -19.80
CA GLY A 567 49.08 -15.95 -21.21
C GLY A 567 47.61 -15.60 -21.47
N ALA A 568 46.70 -16.06 -20.61
CA ALA A 568 45.26 -15.75 -20.67
C ALA A 568 44.86 -14.45 -19.95
N GLU A 569 45.81 -13.73 -19.35
CA GLU A 569 45.55 -12.46 -18.67
C GLU A 569 45.57 -11.29 -19.67
N ILE A 570 44.64 -10.35 -19.51
CA ILE A 570 44.65 -9.07 -20.24
C ILE A 570 45.91 -8.29 -19.88
N HIS A 571 46.51 -7.63 -20.88
CA HIS A 571 47.71 -6.82 -20.68
C HIS A 571 47.53 -5.78 -19.54
N ASN A 572 48.55 -5.64 -18.68
CA ASN A 572 48.46 -4.83 -17.47
C ASN A 572 48.16 -3.33 -17.73
N ALA A 573 48.51 -2.81 -18.91
CA ALA A 573 48.22 -1.43 -19.31
C ALA A 573 46.73 -1.07 -19.22
N PHE A 574 45.81 -2.02 -19.48
CA PHE A 574 44.37 -1.77 -19.35
C PHE A 574 43.91 -1.56 -17.90
N TYR A 575 44.70 -2.02 -16.92
CA TYR A 575 44.44 -1.83 -15.51
C TYR A 575 45.12 -0.58 -14.94
N THR A 576 46.30 -0.22 -15.47
CA THR A 576 47.12 0.87 -14.91
C THR A 576 46.99 2.19 -15.67
N ASP A 577 46.86 2.13 -17.00
CA ASP A 577 47.08 3.29 -17.88
C ASP A 577 45.76 3.87 -18.43
N VAL A 578 44.66 3.12 -18.32
CA VAL A 578 43.30 3.61 -18.58
C VAL A 578 42.84 4.51 -17.44
N LEU A 579 42.61 5.79 -17.70
CA LEU A 579 42.32 6.82 -16.69
C LEU A 579 40.93 6.65 -16.07
N ASN A 580 39.93 6.26 -16.83
CA ASN A 580 38.58 6.02 -16.32
C ASN A 580 38.47 4.61 -15.71
N HIS A 581 38.40 4.53 -14.37
CA HIS A 581 38.35 3.26 -13.65
C HIS A 581 37.11 2.41 -13.95
N ASN A 582 36.02 3.02 -14.40
CA ASN A 582 34.76 2.32 -14.66
C ASN A 582 34.79 1.48 -15.95
N ILE A 583 35.72 1.76 -16.86
CA ILE A 583 35.86 1.05 -18.15
C ILE A 583 37.07 0.11 -18.18
N ARG A 584 37.81 -0.02 -17.07
CA ARG A 584 38.88 -1.01 -16.91
C ARG A 584 38.29 -2.44 -16.91
N PRO A 585 39.11 -3.49 -17.09
CA PRO A 585 38.60 -4.86 -17.00
C PRO A 585 38.06 -5.17 -15.61
N GLN A 586 36.82 -5.66 -15.56
CA GLN A 586 36.07 -6.04 -14.36
C GLN A 586 35.17 -7.25 -14.68
N LYS A 587 34.63 -7.91 -13.64
CA LYS A 587 33.81 -9.12 -13.82
C LYS A 587 32.61 -8.96 -14.78
N HIS A 588 32.03 -7.77 -14.88
CA HIS A 588 30.80 -7.54 -15.65
C HIS A 588 31.06 -7.20 -17.13
N ASN A 589 32.25 -6.71 -17.47
CA ASN A 589 32.63 -6.32 -18.84
C ASN A 589 33.71 -7.21 -19.46
N MET A 590 34.07 -8.33 -18.83
CA MET A 590 34.92 -9.38 -19.39
C MET A 590 34.08 -10.54 -19.91
N PHE A 591 34.31 -10.91 -21.16
CA PHE A 591 33.59 -11.94 -21.91
C PHE A 591 34.59 -12.99 -22.39
N PHE A 592 34.22 -14.26 -22.28
CA PHE A 592 35.13 -15.36 -22.58
C PHE A 592 34.60 -16.22 -23.73
N LYS A 593 35.49 -16.58 -24.65
CA LYS A 593 35.25 -17.51 -25.77
C LYS A 593 36.28 -18.65 -25.76
N GLY A 594 36.00 -19.74 -26.48
CA GLY A 594 36.91 -20.89 -26.56
C GLY A 594 36.98 -21.71 -25.28
N THR A 595 35.94 -21.66 -24.44
CA THR A 595 35.90 -22.36 -23.14
C THR A 595 35.47 -23.82 -23.24
N ASN A 596 34.92 -24.24 -24.40
CA ASN A 596 34.51 -25.61 -24.65
C ASN A 596 35.65 -26.40 -25.32
N PRO A 597 36.20 -27.46 -24.70
CA PRO A 597 37.36 -28.18 -25.24
C PRO A 597 37.14 -28.80 -26.63
N ALA A 598 35.89 -29.02 -27.04
CA ALA A 598 35.56 -29.67 -28.31
C ALA A 598 35.08 -28.71 -29.43
N LYS A 599 35.01 -27.40 -29.17
CA LYS A 599 34.50 -26.42 -30.15
C LYS A 599 35.45 -25.23 -30.27
N GLU A 600 36.00 -25.07 -31.47
CA GLU A 600 36.74 -23.86 -31.84
C GLU A 600 35.82 -22.64 -31.93
N GLN A 601 36.28 -21.49 -31.43
CA GLN A 601 35.49 -20.25 -31.40
C GLN A 601 36.36 -19.02 -31.67
N TYR A 602 36.41 -18.58 -32.93
CA TYR A 602 37.14 -17.37 -33.32
C TYR A 602 36.35 -16.09 -33.03
N SER A 603 35.04 -16.08 -33.23
CA SER A 603 34.21 -14.88 -33.08
C SER A 603 33.94 -14.54 -31.62
N GLY A 604 34.26 -13.30 -31.24
CA GLY A 604 33.87 -12.68 -29.97
C GLY A 604 32.37 -12.50 -29.80
N TYR A 605 31.59 -12.58 -30.89
CA TYR A 605 30.13 -12.51 -30.84
C TYR A 605 29.51 -13.64 -30.00
N GLU A 606 30.15 -14.81 -29.94
CA GLU A 606 29.69 -15.95 -29.15
C GLU A 606 30.11 -15.88 -27.66
N ALA A 607 30.84 -14.83 -27.25
CA ALA A 607 31.39 -14.73 -25.90
C ALA A 607 30.32 -14.37 -24.86
N VAL A 608 30.48 -14.92 -23.66
CA VAL A 608 29.61 -14.67 -22.50
C VAL A 608 30.42 -14.20 -21.30
N ASN A 609 29.85 -13.34 -20.46
CA ASN A 609 30.48 -12.95 -19.21
C ASN A 609 30.20 -13.96 -18.08
N ALA A 610 30.79 -13.73 -16.90
CA ALA A 610 30.63 -14.60 -15.74
C ALA A 610 29.18 -14.75 -15.22
N SER A 611 28.26 -13.86 -15.62
CA SER A 611 26.83 -13.93 -15.28
C SER A 611 25.98 -14.57 -16.39
N GLY A 612 26.59 -15.04 -17.48
CA GLY A 612 25.91 -15.66 -18.62
C GLY A 612 25.27 -14.66 -19.57
N ILE A 613 25.58 -13.36 -19.48
CA ILE A 613 25.11 -12.34 -20.40
C ILE A 613 25.91 -12.45 -21.70
N SER A 614 25.21 -12.44 -22.85
CA SER A 614 25.84 -12.45 -24.18
C SER A 614 26.46 -11.09 -24.50
N ILE A 615 27.49 -11.07 -25.34
CA ILE A 615 28.08 -9.80 -25.80
C ILE A 615 27.05 -8.96 -26.59
N GLU A 616 26.11 -9.59 -27.29
CA GLU A 616 25.01 -8.92 -28.00
C GLU A 616 24.15 -8.09 -27.03
N ASP A 617 23.74 -8.69 -25.89
CA ASP A 617 22.92 -8.02 -24.88
C ASP A 617 23.66 -6.87 -24.18
N ALA A 618 24.98 -6.99 -24.08
CA ALA A 618 25.87 -6.03 -23.46
C ALA A 618 26.32 -4.89 -24.40
N SER A 619 26.12 -5.04 -25.71
CA SER A 619 26.57 -4.10 -26.72
C SER A 619 25.50 -3.08 -27.12
N THR A 620 25.95 -1.98 -27.71
CA THR A 620 25.14 -0.96 -28.40
C THR A 620 25.15 -1.22 -29.90
N HIS A 621 24.28 -0.54 -30.66
CA HIS A 621 24.17 -0.79 -32.11
C HIS A 621 25.40 -0.33 -32.91
N ASP A 622 26.10 0.71 -32.42
CA ASP A 622 27.38 1.16 -32.95
C ASP A 622 28.53 0.48 -32.20
N ILE A 623 29.29 -0.34 -32.92
CA ILE A 623 30.42 -1.13 -32.44
C ILE A 623 31.72 -0.55 -32.98
N ILE A 624 32.72 -0.39 -32.12
CA ILE A 624 34.09 -0.06 -32.46
C ILE A 624 34.94 -1.25 -32.02
N ILE A 625 35.84 -1.75 -32.88
CA ILE A 625 36.67 -2.92 -32.57
C ILE A 625 38.15 -2.53 -32.59
N ALA A 626 38.86 -2.97 -31.55
CA ALA A 626 40.31 -3.03 -31.46
C ALA A 626 40.71 -4.45 -31.04
N GLY A 627 41.86 -4.95 -31.45
CA GLY A 627 42.21 -6.33 -31.07
C GLY A 627 43.38 -6.94 -31.80
N ILE A 628 43.73 -8.15 -31.38
CA ILE A 628 44.85 -8.92 -31.91
C ILE A 628 44.33 -10.09 -32.77
N ALA A 629 45.16 -10.56 -33.70
CA ALA A 629 44.81 -11.53 -34.74
C ALA A 629 43.74 -10.96 -35.70
N SER A 630 44.10 -9.86 -36.38
CA SER A 630 43.23 -9.11 -37.30
C SER A 630 42.52 -9.97 -38.36
N GLU A 631 43.16 -11.03 -38.80
CA GLU A 631 42.76 -11.94 -39.87
C GLU A 631 42.06 -13.21 -39.35
N TYR A 632 41.89 -13.35 -38.03
CA TYR A 632 41.16 -14.43 -37.39
C TYR A 632 40.10 -13.85 -36.43
N CYS A 633 40.42 -13.72 -35.13
CA CYS A 633 39.44 -13.37 -34.10
C CYS A 633 38.76 -12.02 -34.35
N VAL A 634 39.51 -10.98 -34.73
CA VAL A 634 38.93 -9.66 -35.07
C VAL A 634 38.06 -9.75 -36.31
N MET A 635 38.50 -10.49 -37.33
CA MET A 635 37.77 -10.67 -38.59
C MET A 635 36.39 -11.28 -38.33
N GLU A 636 36.36 -12.45 -37.71
CA GLU A 636 35.12 -13.19 -37.44
C GLU A 636 34.18 -12.39 -36.53
N THR A 637 34.74 -11.73 -35.50
CA THR A 637 33.96 -10.85 -34.61
C THR A 637 33.29 -9.72 -35.39
N ALA A 638 34.05 -9.01 -36.24
CA ALA A 638 33.52 -7.90 -37.02
C ALA A 638 32.45 -8.37 -38.02
N MET A 639 32.67 -9.50 -38.70
CA MET A 639 31.73 -10.04 -39.67
C MET A 639 30.41 -10.50 -39.04
N ASP A 640 30.46 -11.12 -37.85
CA ASP A 640 29.25 -11.53 -37.14
C ASP A 640 28.41 -10.32 -36.70
N PHE A 641 29.04 -9.27 -36.19
CA PHE A 641 28.33 -8.02 -35.87
C PHE A 641 27.69 -7.40 -37.12
N VAL A 642 28.40 -7.31 -38.25
CA VAL A 642 27.84 -6.81 -39.52
C VAL A 642 26.68 -7.67 -40.00
N LYS A 643 26.82 -9.00 -39.95
CA LYS A 643 25.78 -9.96 -40.36
C LYS A 643 24.50 -9.81 -39.52
N ARG A 644 24.62 -9.36 -38.28
CA ARG A 644 23.52 -9.10 -37.35
C ARG A 644 22.99 -7.66 -37.42
N GLY A 645 23.52 -6.86 -38.35
CA GLY A 645 23.02 -5.53 -38.67
C GLY A 645 23.59 -4.41 -37.81
N PHE A 646 24.68 -4.63 -37.07
CA PHE A 646 25.36 -3.59 -36.30
C PHE A 646 26.18 -2.66 -37.21
N ASN A 647 26.34 -1.40 -36.80
CA ASN A 647 27.27 -0.47 -37.44
C ASN A 647 28.67 -0.72 -36.86
N VAL A 648 29.59 -1.23 -37.67
CA VAL A 648 30.93 -1.62 -37.20
C VAL A 648 32.00 -0.65 -37.69
N SER A 649 32.84 -0.20 -36.77
CA SER A 649 34.09 0.51 -37.05
C SER A 649 35.29 -0.26 -36.50
N ILE A 650 36.46 -0.12 -37.12
CA ILE A 650 37.71 -0.76 -36.69
C ILE A 650 38.81 0.29 -36.53
N ILE A 651 39.52 0.25 -35.41
CA ILE A 651 40.68 1.13 -35.16
C ILE A 651 41.92 0.47 -35.75
N VAL A 652 42.32 0.90 -36.95
CA VAL A 652 43.39 0.24 -37.71
C VAL A 652 44.74 0.28 -36.98
N GLY A 653 45.05 1.39 -36.32
CA GLY A 653 46.26 1.54 -35.49
C GLY A 653 46.25 0.68 -34.22
N ALA A 654 45.11 0.10 -33.86
CA ALA A 654 44.93 -0.78 -32.69
C ALA A 654 44.75 -2.25 -33.09
N LEU A 655 45.28 -2.64 -34.25
CA LEU A 655 45.29 -4.02 -34.73
C LEU A 655 46.70 -4.62 -34.69
N ALA A 656 46.77 -5.88 -34.26
CA ALA A 656 47.94 -6.74 -34.42
C ALA A 656 47.58 -8.01 -35.20
N TYR A 657 48.57 -8.67 -35.79
CA TYR A 657 48.35 -9.75 -36.74
C TYR A 657 49.35 -10.89 -36.61
N VAL A 658 48.92 -12.10 -36.97
CA VAL A 658 49.77 -13.30 -36.99
C VAL A 658 50.62 -13.30 -38.26
N ASP A 659 50.00 -13.01 -39.41
CA ASP A 659 50.63 -12.95 -40.72
C ASP A 659 50.29 -11.63 -41.44
N LYS A 660 51.30 -10.99 -42.03
CA LYS A 660 51.15 -9.68 -42.69
C LYS A 660 50.26 -9.76 -43.94
N ALA A 661 50.37 -10.83 -44.72
CA ALA A 661 49.54 -10.96 -45.93
C ALA A 661 48.08 -11.23 -45.58
N GLY A 662 47.82 -11.96 -44.49
CA GLY A 662 46.50 -12.12 -43.87
C GLY A 662 45.93 -10.79 -43.38
N HIS A 663 46.73 -10.00 -42.66
CA HIS A 663 46.34 -8.67 -42.20
C HIS A 663 45.91 -7.73 -43.33
N GLU A 664 46.71 -7.63 -44.40
CA GLU A 664 46.40 -6.77 -45.55
C GLU A 664 45.10 -7.20 -46.25
N LYS A 665 44.84 -8.51 -46.33
CA LYS A 665 43.57 -9.04 -46.82
C LYS A 665 42.42 -8.70 -45.88
N ALA A 666 42.61 -8.83 -44.57
CA ALA A 666 41.60 -8.49 -43.59
C ALA A 666 41.16 -7.02 -43.69
N ILE A 667 42.11 -6.10 -43.80
CA ILE A 667 41.83 -4.67 -44.01
C ILE A 667 41.05 -4.43 -45.32
N ALA A 668 41.41 -5.12 -46.41
CA ALA A 668 40.69 -5.01 -47.68
C ALA A 668 39.26 -5.57 -47.57
N GLU A 669 39.09 -6.68 -46.85
CA GLU A 669 37.81 -7.31 -46.63
C GLU A 669 36.87 -6.44 -45.77
N PHE A 670 37.38 -5.85 -44.69
CA PHE A 670 36.63 -4.89 -43.87
C PHE A 670 36.06 -3.76 -44.72
N ARG A 671 36.88 -3.14 -45.59
CA ARG A 671 36.40 -2.10 -46.52
C ARG A 671 35.34 -2.62 -47.47
N SER A 672 35.51 -3.82 -48.02
CA SER A 672 34.55 -4.40 -48.97
C SER A 672 33.18 -4.68 -48.35
N LYS A 673 33.13 -4.87 -47.02
CA LYS A 673 31.91 -5.14 -46.25
C LYS A 673 31.27 -3.87 -45.67
N GLY A 674 31.80 -2.69 -46.00
CA GLY A 674 31.28 -1.41 -45.53
C GLY A 674 31.61 -1.10 -44.07
N ILE A 675 32.60 -1.80 -43.49
CA ILE A 675 33.09 -1.49 -42.14
C ILE A 675 33.92 -0.20 -42.21
N ASN A 676 33.65 0.72 -41.29
CA ASN A 676 34.34 2.00 -41.22
C ASN A 676 35.73 1.82 -40.59
N LEU A 677 36.79 2.31 -41.26
CA LEU A 677 38.16 2.21 -40.75
C LEU A 677 38.60 3.54 -40.15
N LEU A 678 38.93 3.51 -38.85
CA LEU A 678 39.44 4.63 -38.07
C LEU A 678 40.97 4.55 -38.05
N TYR A 679 41.64 5.67 -38.38
CA TYR A 679 43.09 5.77 -38.49
C TYR A 679 43.68 6.67 -37.42
#